data_AF-A0A1X7M908-F1
#
_entry.id   AF-A0A1X7M908-F1
#
_cell.length_a   1.000
_cell.length_b   1.000
_cell.length_c   1.000
_cell.angle_alpha   90.00
_cell.angle_beta   90.00
_cell.angle_gamma   90.00
#
_symmetry.space_group_name_H-M   'P 1'
#
loop_
_entity.id
_entity.type
_entity.pdbx_description
1 polymer ?
#
loop_
_entity_poly.entity_id
_entity_poly.type
_entity_poly.pdbx_seq_one_letter_code
_entity_poly.pdbx_strand_id
1 'polypeptide(L)'
;MLSNEFLRFFQTLDTADVPGDVRKIANLVWDNMDSIIPLGTAQGQRIRRIADLAQPSWDTLSLEVQPMPEQNSERVSTFSRLRRLSVGPFRGFARQEEFDLDSRLVLIYGPNGTGKSSFCEALEYTLLGSVAEAESKRFRNQTDYFRNAYVNQFAAPVITGVGAQGHDVAIENNEAQYRFCFVEKNRIDNFSKIAALAPARQNELISTLFGLDAFNDFVRNFTAEIDGRYIDLTGVKKAQLAEKRRTLEGAIQQLEAGKTDLEGLVSEEQTLASGYREGLSFQQMMIELKGDEQNIGTIRQLEAELQKPLPNKSHLTCAMLKDLSDSVETVLADLYGKQKQLAEVSLQVSFKILFEAVVQLQSTSPEQCPACHTPLQQATKNPYSHASEELLKLAFLSTLQGEIAQLEQSISQLMYRVSQFVGTCCQFLPHENVLEIFREDNGIALWRDLHQPAGDGITPWSLLEKQVLQLEEEDKKTEAAAKLRESRQRDLVRLRESERQITILQTRRNTTERAIAAAQLLIGNFDTENRQLIEEVALEESVVRKNTEISVAYALFVLKLNAYKDGLPQQLVANLGDSIVTLYNAFNRNDPPGEKLAGIKLPLMQNQRLEVAFQNNPAKFFDALHVLSEGHVRCIGLAILLAKNISEQCPLLIFDDPVNAIDDDHRESIRRTLFEDAFFADKQIILACHGEEFFKDIQNLLPAPVAAQSKTFSFLPRLDELHIRVDFNCAPRNYILSARSHYGRNEIREALTKCRQSLESLMKGKVWRYVNKHGDGNLSLKLRSANAPIELRNLSDQLKKQIGRADFNDPNKNAVFTPIDVLTGFSGESREWRYLNKGTHDENDRAEFDRATVEAMIGAIEALDQAVG
;
A
#
# COMPACT_ATOMS: atom_id res chain seq x y z
N MET A 1 -35.13 8.65 5.99
CA MET A 1 -34.38 8.34 7.24
C MET A 1 -32.91 8.77 7.15
N LEU A 2 -32.17 8.32 6.12
CA LEU A 2 -30.76 8.68 5.92
C LEU A 2 -30.51 10.20 5.93
N SER A 3 -31.23 10.95 5.11
CA SER A 3 -31.04 12.40 4.94
C SER A 3 -31.28 13.17 6.25
N ASN A 4 -32.30 12.80 7.01
CA ASN A 4 -32.62 13.47 8.26
C ASN A 4 -31.59 13.16 9.36
N GLU A 5 -31.09 11.92 9.45
CA GLU A 5 -30.02 11.59 10.38
C GLU A 5 -28.72 12.33 10.03
N PHE A 6 -28.46 12.53 8.74
CA PHE A 6 -27.34 13.34 8.27
C PHE A 6 -27.51 14.83 8.61
N LEU A 7 -28.74 15.39 8.53
CA LEU A 7 -29.05 16.73 9.02
C LEU A 7 -28.92 16.87 10.54
N ARG A 8 -29.18 15.82 11.32
CA ARG A 8 -28.90 15.82 12.77
C ARG A 8 -27.39 15.80 13.05
N PHE A 9 -26.63 15.03 12.27
CA PHE A 9 -25.17 15.08 12.32
C PHE A 9 -24.65 16.49 12.02
N PHE A 10 -25.25 17.20 11.06
CA PHE A 10 -24.92 18.59 10.74
C PHE A 10 -25.02 19.51 11.95
N GLN A 11 -26.05 19.37 12.78
CA GLN A 11 -26.19 20.16 14.01
C GLN A 11 -25.03 19.95 14.99
N THR A 12 -24.36 18.80 14.97
CA THR A 12 -23.16 18.56 15.79
C THR A 12 -21.90 19.27 15.26
N LEU A 13 -21.93 19.71 14.01
CA LEU A 13 -20.85 20.46 13.37
C LEU A 13 -20.98 21.98 13.58
N ASP A 14 -22.15 22.46 14.05
CA ASP A 14 -22.41 23.87 14.32
C ASP A 14 -21.90 24.29 15.71
N THR A 15 -20.62 23.98 15.98
CA THR A 15 -19.92 24.36 17.21
C THR A 15 -18.64 25.10 16.86
N ALA A 16 -18.23 26.05 17.70
CA ALA A 16 -17.03 26.88 17.46
C ALA A 16 -15.73 26.05 17.31
N ASP A 17 -15.71 24.83 17.85
CA ASP A 17 -14.57 23.92 17.82
C ASP A 17 -14.40 23.18 16.47
N VAL A 18 -15.35 23.29 15.55
CA VAL A 18 -15.31 22.61 14.25
C VAL A 18 -14.89 23.59 13.14
N PRO A 19 -13.75 23.31 12.46
CA PRO A 19 -13.28 24.15 11.35
C PRO A 19 -14.34 24.30 10.25
N GLY A 20 -14.45 25.49 9.68
CA GLY A 20 -15.40 25.79 8.60
C GLY A 20 -15.23 24.88 7.37
N ASP A 21 -14.01 24.43 7.09
CA ASP A 21 -13.73 23.54 5.96
C ASP A 21 -14.38 22.16 6.12
N VAL A 22 -14.57 21.68 7.35
CA VAL A 22 -15.31 20.43 7.62
C VAL A 22 -16.78 20.60 7.21
N ARG A 23 -17.36 21.78 7.44
CA ARG A 23 -18.74 22.11 7.05
C ARG A 23 -18.88 22.21 5.54
N LYS A 24 -17.86 22.69 4.82
CA LYS A 24 -17.81 22.65 3.35
C LYS A 24 -17.91 21.23 2.81
N ILE A 25 -17.13 20.29 3.35
CA ILE A 25 -17.20 18.88 2.94
C ILE A 25 -18.58 18.30 3.23
N ALA A 26 -19.14 18.59 4.41
CA ALA A 26 -20.46 18.13 4.78
C ALA A 26 -21.52 18.61 3.77
N ASN A 27 -21.55 19.91 3.46
CA ASN A 27 -22.45 20.51 2.47
C ASN A 27 -22.25 19.91 1.07
N LEU A 28 -21.01 19.71 0.64
CA LEU A 28 -20.72 19.06 -0.64
C LEU A 28 -21.31 17.64 -0.72
N VAL A 29 -21.22 16.88 0.38
CA VAL A 29 -21.80 15.54 0.45
C VAL A 29 -23.33 15.60 0.41
N TRP A 30 -23.94 16.56 1.11
CA TRP A 30 -25.39 16.78 1.10
C TRP A 30 -25.92 17.10 -0.29
N ASP A 31 -25.35 18.11 -0.94
CA ASP A 31 -25.79 18.58 -2.27
C ASP A 31 -25.64 17.52 -3.36
N ASN A 32 -24.80 16.50 -3.13
CA ASN A 32 -24.48 15.45 -4.09
C ASN A 32 -24.86 14.04 -3.59
N MET A 33 -25.75 13.92 -2.58
CA MET A 33 -26.11 12.65 -1.95
C MET A 33 -26.54 11.58 -2.97
N ASP A 34 -27.38 11.93 -3.95
CA ASP A 34 -27.86 10.99 -4.99
C ASP A 34 -26.72 10.34 -5.78
N SER A 35 -25.61 11.07 -5.96
CA SER A 35 -24.44 10.57 -6.67
C SER A 35 -23.45 9.82 -5.77
N ILE A 36 -23.45 10.10 -4.46
CA ILE A 36 -22.49 9.55 -3.48
C ILE A 36 -23.00 8.26 -2.83
N ILE A 37 -24.30 8.18 -2.50
CA ILE A 37 -24.96 7.02 -1.89
C ILE A 37 -24.66 5.70 -2.64
N PRO A 38 -24.82 5.61 -3.98
CA PRO A 38 -24.62 4.34 -4.69
C PRO A 38 -23.15 3.91 -4.77
N LEU A 39 -22.19 4.81 -4.50
CA LEU A 39 -20.76 4.53 -4.60
C LEU A 39 -20.24 3.93 -3.29
N GLY A 40 -19.44 2.88 -3.39
CA GLY A 40 -18.76 2.25 -2.25
C GLY A 40 -17.28 2.63 -2.16
N THR A 41 -16.56 1.91 -1.27
CA THR A 41 -15.09 2.02 -1.10
C THR A 41 -14.31 1.24 -2.15
N ALA A 42 -14.95 0.36 -2.92
CA ALA A 42 -14.31 -0.44 -3.96
C ALA A 42 -13.63 0.47 -4.99
N GLN A 43 -12.33 0.23 -5.25
CA GLN A 43 -11.49 1.03 -6.15
C GLN A 43 -11.45 2.54 -5.83
N GLY A 44 -11.86 2.95 -4.62
CA GLY A 44 -11.95 4.35 -4.24
C GLY A 44 -12.98 5.15 -5.04
N GLN A 45 -14.05 4.52 -5.55
CA GLN A 45 -15.06 5.21 -6.37
C GLN A 45 -15.68 6.43 -5.66
N ARG A 46 -16.10 6.27 -4.40
CA ARG A 46 -16.70 7.36 -3.64
C ARG A 46 -15.71 8.50 -3.39
N ILE A 47 -14.49 8.17 -2.94
CA ILE A 47 -13.49 9.18 -2.59
C ILE A 47 -12.99 9.96 -3.81
N ARG A 48 -12.84 9.30 -4.97
CA ARG A 48 -12.56 9.99 -6.25
C ARG A 48 -13.68 10.95 -6.61
N ARG A 49 -14.94 10.51 -6.49
CA ARG A 49 -16.07 11.38 -6.81
C ARG A 49 -16.13 12.61 -5.89
N ILE A 50 -15.87 12.44 -4.60
CA ILE A 50 -15.81 13.56 -3.64
C ILE A 50 -14.65 14.49 -3.98
N ALA A 51 -13.46 13.96 -4.28
CA ALA A 51 -12.31 14.74 -4.72
C ALA A 51 -12.60 15.58 -5.99
N ASP A 52 -13.17 14.94 -7.02
CA ASP A 52 -13.53 15.57 -8.29
C ASP A 52 -14.56 16.70 -8.12
N LEU A 53 -15.47 16.55 -7.15
CA LEU A 53 -16.46 17.58 -6.82
C LEU A 53 -15.86 18.72 -5.98
N ALA A 54 -14.95 18.40 -5.06
CA ALA A 54 -14.39 19.37 -4.11
C ALA A 54 -13.40 20.33 -4.78
N GLN A 55 -12.51 19.83 -5.65
CA GLN A 55 -11.48 20.66 -6.30
C GLN A 55 -12.03 21.90 -7.03
N PRO A 56 -13.07 21.81 -7.89
CA PRO A 56 -13.60 22.99 -8.58
C PRO A 56 -14.48 23.88 -7.69
N SER A 57 -15.17 23.33 -6.69
CA SER A 57 -16.20 24.04 -5.93
C SER A 57 -15.76 24.59 -4.57
N TRP A 58 -14.59 24.19 -4.05
CA TRP A 58 -14.12 24.48 -2.68
C TRP A 58 -14.24 25.93 -2.21
N ASP A 59 -13.99 26.90 -3.11
CA ASP A 59 -14.00 28.32 -2.79
C ASP A 59 -15.43 28.89 -2.77
N THR A 60 -16.37 28.19 -3.41
CA THR A 60 -17.80 28.55 -3.49
C THR A 60 -18.66 27.80 -2.48
N LEU A 61 -18.14 26.76 -1.82
CA LEU A 61 -18.89 25.98 -0.83
C LEU A 61 -19.20 26.81 0.42
N SER A 62 -20.44 26.70 0.89
CA SER A 62 -20.90 27.38 2.09
C SER A 62 -20.18 26.86 3.35
N LEU A 63 -19.85 27.80 4.24
CA LEU A 63 -19.32 27.54 5.59
C LEU A 63 -20.46 27.34 6.61
N GLU A 64 -21.69 27.69 6.24
CA GLU A 64 -22.87 27.54 7.08
C GLU A 64 -23.39 26.12 6.98
N VAL A 65 -23.76 25.54 8.12
CA VAL A 65 -24.37 24.21 8.17
C VAL A 65 -25.80 24.31 7.65
N GLN A 66 -26.26 23.32 6.86
CA GLN A 66 -27.68 23.26 6.50
C GLN A 66 -28.52 23.28 7.77
N PRO A 67 -29.45 24.25 7.91
CA PRO A 67 -30.32 24.29 9.06
C PRO A 67 -31.11 22.99 9.08
N MET A 68 -31.31 22.45 10.28
CA MET A 68 -32.42 21.52 10.44
C MET A 68 -33.67 22.29 10.01
N PRO A 69 -34.54 21.76 9.14
CA PRO A 69 -35.79 22.44 8.83
C PRO A 69 -36.41 22.86 10.17
N GLU A 70 -36.88 24.11 10.29
CA GLU A 70 -37.50 24.68 11.50
C GLU A 70 -38.68 23.78 11.93
N GLN A 71 -38.35 22.67 12.59
CA GLN A 71 -39.27 21.76 13.23
C GLN A 71 -39.37 22.33 14.62
N ASN A 72 -40.43 23.11 14.85
CA ASN A 72 -40.76 23.76 16.11
C ASN A 72 -40.19 22.96 17.28
N SER A 73 -39.26 23.57 18.02
CA SER A 73 -38.64 23.03 19.23
C SER A 73 -39.66 22.63 20.31
N GLU A 74 -40.93 23.02 20.13
CA GLU A 74 -42.06 22.47 20.83
C GLU A 74 -42.46 21.13 20.20
N ARG A 75 -42.08 20.02 20.84
CA ARG A 75 -42.59 18.65 20.57
C ARG A 75 -44.10 18.50 20.88
N VAL A 76 -44.89 19.54 20.67
CA VAL A 76 -46.33 19.52 20.86
C VAL A 76 -46.95 18.98 19.58
N SER A 77 -47.60 17.82 19.66
CA SER A 77 -48.35 17.33 18.49
C SER A 77 -49.46 18.32 18.15
N THR A 78 -49.49 18.76 16.91
CA THR A 78 -50.53 19.67 16.39
C THR A 78 -51.90 18.98 16.30
N PHE A 79 -51.93 17.65 16.46
CA PHE A 79 -53.13 16.83 16.48
C PHE A 79 -53.16 15.87 17.69
N SER A 80 -54.37 15.49 18.08
CA SER A 80 -54.63 14.50 19.14
C SER A 80 -54.74 13.07 18.62
N ARG A 81 -55.25 12.89 17.40
CA ARG A 81 -55.34 11.59 16.69
C ARG A 81 -55.43 11.77 15.18
N LEU A 82 -55.11 10.74 14.41
CA LEU A 82 -55.38 10.64 12.97
C LEU A 82 -56.89 10.47 12.75
N ARG A 83 -57.42 11.16 11.74
CA ARG A 83 -58.85 11.15 11.39
C ARG A 83 -59.13 10.42 10.09
N ARG A 84 -58.38 10.69 9.02
CA ARG A 84 -58.65 10.11 7.69
C ARG A 84 -57.37 9.95 6.89
N LEU A 85 -57.25 8.82 6.21
CA LEU A 85 -56.21 8.54 5.21
C LEU A 85 -56.87 8.37 3.84
N SER A 86 -56.44 9.15 2.87
CA SER A 86 -56.76 8.97 1.45
C SER A 86 -55.53 8.42 0.73
N VAL A 87 -55.64 7.24 0.12
CA VAL A 87 -54.50 6.56 -0.52
C VAL A 87 -54.89 5.98 -1.86
N GLY A 88 -54.06 6.20 -2.89
CA GLY A 88 -54.20 5.55 -4.19
C GLY A 88 -54.32 6.51 -5.37
N PRO A 89 -53.67 6.22 -6.52
CA PRO A 89 -52.82 5.06 -6.77
C PRO A 89 -51.48 5.08 -6.03
N PHE A 90 -51.20 4.06 -5.21
CA PHE A 90 -50.00 3.96 -4.36
C PHE A 90 -49.74 2.49 -4.03
N ARG A 91 -48.55 1.96 -4.34
CA ARG A 91 -48.15 0.58 -4.06
C ARG A 91 -49.23 -0.42 -4.50
N GLY A 92 -49.82 -1.19 -3.60
CA GLY A 92 -50.90 -2.14 -3.94
C GLY A 92 -52.25 -1.48 -4.29
N PHE A 93 -52.48 -0.21 -3.94
CA PHE A 93 -53.73 0.50 -4.24
C PHE A 93 -53.72 1.00 -5.68
N ALA A 94 -54.50 0.35 -6.55
CA ALA A 94 -54.66 0.76 -7.96
C ALA A 94 -55.62 1.94 -8.18
N ARG A 95 -56.51 2.23 -7.23
CA ARG A 95 -57.44 3.38 -7.22
C ARG A 95 -57.43 4.01 -5.83
N GLN A 96 -57.98 5.22 -5.72
CA GLN A 96 -58.11 5.92 -4.45
C GLN A 96 -59.10 5.18 -3.53
N GLU A 97 -58.69 4.97 -2.29
CA GLU A 97 -59.49 4.42 -1.20
C GLU A 97 -59.35 5.36 0.01
N GLU A 98 -60.40 5.43 0.83
CA GLU A 98 -60.47 6.33 1.97
C GLU A 98 -60.74 5.56 3.26
N PHE A 99 -59.87 5.76 4.24
CA PHE A 99 -59.92 5.09 5.53
C PHE A 99 -60.30 6.09 6.62
N ASP A 100 -61.37 5.79 7.34
CA ASP A 100 -61.79 6.51 8.54
C ASP A 100 -61.00 6.01 9.77
N LEU A 101 -60.04 6.81 10.20
CA LEU A 101 -59.16 6.49 11.32
C LEU A 101 -59.63 7.16 12.62
N ASP A 102 -60.78 7.83 12.64
CA ASP A 102 -61.26 8.67 13.74
C ASP A 102 -61.70 7.86 14.98
N SER A 103 -60.75 7.19 15.61
CA SER A 103 -60.92 6.35 16.79
C SER A 103 -59.57 6.21 17.50
N ARG A 104 -59.60 6.04 18.83
CA ARG A 104 -58.41 5.68 19.60
C ARG A 104 -57.81 4.35 19.13
N LEU A 105 -58.65 3.41 18.70
CA LEU A 105 -58.23 2.09 18.24
C LEU A 105 -58.71 1.85 16.81
N VAL A 106 -57.77 1.55 15.92
CA VAL A 106 -58.02 1.12 14.55
C VAL A 106 -57.40 -0.26 14.36
N LEU A 107 -58.24 -1.26 14.08
CA LEU A 107 -57.80 -2.65 13.87
C LEU A 107 -57.94 -3.04 12.41
N ILE A 108 -56.88 -3.59 11.85
CA ILE A 108 -56.82 -4.01 10.45
C ILE A 108 -56.52 -5.50 10.41
N TYR A 109 -57.45 -6.28 9.89
CA TYR A 109 -57.30 -7.71 9.69
C TYR A 109 -57.05 -8.01 8.22
N GLY A 110 -56.26 -9.04 7.92
CA GLY A 110 -56.23 -9.64 6.60
C GLY A 110 -55.10 -10.65 6.42
N PRO A 111 -55.26 -11.70 5.60
CA PRO A 111 -54.18 -12.64 5.30
C PRO A 111 -52.91 -11.99 4.73
N ASN A 112 -51.80 -12.72 4.68
CA ASN A 112 -50.56 -12.22 4.06
C ASN A 112 -50.77 -11.91 2.57
N GLY A 113 -50.11 -10.86 2.07
CA GLY A 113 -50.21 -10.44 0.67
C GLY A 113 -51.48 -9.67 0.27
N THR A 114 -52.37 -9.37 1.22
CA THR A 114 -53.64 -8.66 0.94
C THR A 114 -53.52 -7.14 0.83
N GLY A 115 -52.38 -6.54 1.22
CA GLY A 115 -52.14 -5.10 1.09
C GLY A 115 -51.98 -4.33 2.40
N LYS A 116 -52.02 -4.99 3.56
CA LYS A 116 -51.81 -4.37 4.89
C LYS A 116 -50.52 -3.53 4.96
N SER A 117 -49.39 -4.10 4.54
CA SER A 117 -48.12 -3.35 4.52
C SER A 117 -48.18 -2.15 3.57
N SER A 118 -48.91 -2.20 2.45
CA SER A 118 -49.11 -1.01 1.60
C SER A 118 -49.91 0.10 2.30
N PHE A 119 -50.83 -0.26 3.20
CA PHE A 119 -51.52 0.71 4.06
C PHE A 119 -50.56 1.31 5.10
N CYS A 120 -49.75 0.48 5.77
CA CYS A 120 -48.75 0.93 6.73
C CYS A 120 -47.69 1.83 6.06
N GLU A 121 -47.20 1.45 4.86
CA GLU A 121 -46.28 2.25 4.04
C GLU A 121 -46.90 3.61 3.63
N ALA A 122 -48.23 3.69 3.44
CA ALA A 122 -48.90 4.96 3.14
C ALA A 122 -48.94 5.88 4.37
N LEU A 123 -49.17 5.32 5.57
CA LEU A 123 -49.03 6.06 6.83
C LEU A 123 -47.58 6.49 7.06
N GLU A 124 -46.62 5.62 6.78
CA GLU A 124 -45.19 5.92 6.91
C GLU A 124 -44.77 7.05 5.96
N TYR A 125 -45.21 7.00 4.70
CA TYR A 125 -44.95 8.06 3.73
C TYR A 125 -45.54 9.42 4.17
N THR A 126 -46.78 9.44 4.67
CA THR A 126 -47.44 10.69 5.10
C THR A 126 -46.91 11.25 6.42
N LEU A 127 -46.44 10.41 7.34
CA LEU A 127 -45.93 10.88 8.63
C LEU A 127 -44.42 11.15 8.59
N LEU A 128 -43.62 10.33 7.90
CA LEU A 128 -42.16 10.44 7.88
C LEU A 128 -41.62 11.11 6.62
N GLY A 129 -42.42 11.16 5.53
CA GLY A 129 -41.97 11.60 4.21
C GLY A 129 -41.12 10.60 3.44
N SER A 130 -40.79 9.47 4.06
CA SER A 130 -40.01 8.37 3.48
C SER A 130 -40.58 7.04 3.98
N VAL A 131 -40.33 5.96 3.25
CA VAL A 131 -40.68 4.59 3.65
C VAL A 131 -39.38 3.80 3.81
N ALA A 132 -39.14 3.19 4.96
CA ALA A 132 -37.88 2.49 5.25
C ALA A 132 -37.59 1.36 4.24
N GLU A 133 -38.62 0.61 3.84
CA GLU A 133 -38.52 -0.45 2.82
C GLU A 133 -38.25 0.10 1.40
N ALA A 134 -38.59 1.37 1.13
CA ALA A 134 -38.25 2.04 -0.12
C ALA A 134 -36.77 2.46 -0.14
N GLU A 135 -36.24 2.94 0.99
CA GLU A 135 -34.83 3.33 1.12
C GLU A 135 -33.89 2.12 1.08
N SER A 136 -34.32 0.96 1.57
CA SER A 136 -33.52 -0.28 1.53
C SER A 136 -33.41 -0.89 0.13
N LYS A 137 -34.38 -0.61 -0.77
CA LYS A 137 -34.39 -1.15 -2.12
C LYS A 137 -33.75 -0.19 -3.12
N ARG A 138 -32.86 -0.73 -3.95
CA ARG A 138 -32.06 0.03 -4.94
C ARG A 138 -32.87 0.45 -6.18
N PHE A 139 -33.88 1.29 -5.99
CA PHE A 139 -34.56 1.97 -7.11
C PHE A 139 -33.77 3.22 -7.51
N ARG A 140 -33.67 3.50 -8.82
CA ARG A 140 -33.02 4.73 -9.32
C ARG A 140 -33.82 5.98 -8.95
N ASN A 141 -35.14 5.87 -8.86
CA ASN A 141 -36.03 6.90 -8.37
C ASN A 141 -36.98 6.27 -7.34
N GLN A 142 -37.06 6.83 -6.14
CA GLN A 142 -37.95 6.33 -5.09
C GLN A 142 -39.43 6.37 -5.51
N THR A 143 -39.82 7.29 -6.40
CA THR A 143 -41.18 7.36 -6.94
C THR A 143 -41.57 6.08 -7.71
N ASP A 144 -40.61 5.35 -8.28
CA ASP A 144 -40.89 4.08 -8.98
C ASP A 144 -41.29 2.97 -8.00
N TYR A 145 -40.79 3.01 -6.76
CA TYR A 145 -41.19 2.06 -5.71
C TYR A 145 -42.65 2.27 -5.29
N PHE A 146 -43.07 3.53 -5.17
CA PHE A 146 -44.42 3.92 -4.75
C PHE A 146 -45.46 3.79 -5.86
N ARG A 147 -45.01 3.77 -7.12
CA ARG A 147 -45.89 3.64 -8.28
C ARG A 147 -46.62 2.30 -8.25
N ASN A 148 -47.93 2.32 -8.45
CA ASN A 148 -48.68 1.08 -8.60
C ASN A 148 -48.27 0.39 -9.91
N ALA A 149 -47.89 -0.88 -9.83
CA ALA A 149 -47.36 -1.63 -10.98
C ALA A 149 -48.38 -1.87 -12.11
N TYR A 150 -49.69 -1.83 -11.81
CA TYR A 150 -50.74 -2.14 -12.77
C TYR A 150 -51.25 -0.91 -13.51
N VAL A 151 -51.46 0.21 -12.80
CA VAL A 151 -51.92 1.47 -13.42
C VAL A 151 -50.76 2.40 -13.83
N ASN A 152 -49.53 2.08 -13.43
CA ASN A 152 -48.32 2.88 -13.68
C ASN A 152 -48.50 4.36 -13.29
N GLN A 153 -49.20 4.60 -12.19
CA GLN A 153 -49.46 5.93 -11.62
C GLN A 153 -49.08 5.96 -10.15
N PHE A 154 -48.73 7.15 -9.68
CA PHE A 154 -48.44 7.46 -8.28
C PHE A 154 -49.19 8.74 -7.91
N ALA A 155 -50.01 8.66 -6.88
CA ALA A 155 -50.59 9.79 -6.17
C ALA A 155 -50.16 9.71 -4.71
N ALA A 156 -49.60 10.81 -4.21
CA ALA A 156 -49.15 10.89 -2.83
C ALA A 156 -50.37 10.72 -1.89
N PRO A 157 -50.31 9.80 -0.90
CA PRO A 157 -51.36 9.68 0.09
C PRO A 157 -51.48 10.96 0.92
N VAL A 158 -52.68 11.22 1.43
CA VAL A 158 -53.01 12.41 2.24
C VAL A 158 -53.61 11.95 3.56
N ILE A 159 -53.09 12.48 4.67
CA ILE A 159 -53.57 12.19 6.02
C ILE A 159 -54.06 13.49 6.68
N THR A 160 -55.18 13.40 7.39
CA THR A 160 -55.69 14.50 8.23
C THR A 160 -55.80 14.04 9.68
N GLY A 161 -55.50 14.94 10.61
CA GLY A 161 -55.63 14.73 12.06
C GLY A 161 -56.68 15.63 12.69
N VAL A 162 -56.96 15.37 13.97
CA VAL A 162 -57.89 16.15 14.80
C VAL A 162 -57.11 17.19 15.62
N GLY A 163 -57.20 18.47 15.24
CA GLY A 163 -56.54 19.59 15.90
C GLY A 163 -57.22 20.08 17.18
N ALA A 164 -56.69 21.16 17.77
CA ALA A 164 -57.29 21.81 18.94
C ALA A 164 -58.73 22.27 18.63
N GLN A 165 -59.73 21.87 19.43
CA GLN A 165 -61.17 22.11 19.18
C GLN A 165 -61.85 21.19 18.15
N GLY A 166 -61.18 20.13 17.67
CA GLY A 166 -61.83 19.08 16.87
C GLY A 166 -61.94 19.35 15.36
N HIS A 167 -61.24 20.36 14.85
CA HIS A 167 -61.18 20.65 13.41
C HIS A 167 -60.16 19.76 12.69
N ASP A 168 -60.33 19.62 11.38
CA ASP A 168 -59.40 18.88 10.52
C ASP A 168 -58.12 19.68 10.30
N VAL A 169 -56.99 19.05 10.59
CA VAL A 169 -55.65 19.62 10.38
C VAL A 169 -54.89 18.71 9.42
N ALA A 170 -54.29 19.28 8.39
CA ALA A 170 -53.33 18.57 7.55
C ALA A 170 -52.08 18.27 8.37
N ILE A 171 -51.61 17.02 8.34
CA ILE A 171 -50.41 16.64 9.09
C ILE A 171 -49.21 16.80 8.17
N GLU A 172 -48.24 17.57 8.61
CA GLU A 172 -46.96 17.70 7.94
C GLU A 172 -46.04 16.53 8.29
N ASN A 173 -45.26 16.11 7.31
CA ASN A 173 -44.30 15.03 7.46
C ASN A 173 -43.21 15.46 8.47
N ASN A 174 -43.08 14.74 9.58
CA ASN A 174 -42.05 14.99 10.59
C ASN A 174 -41.45 13.67 11.10
N GLU A 175 -40.33 13.28 10.49
CA GLU A 175 -39.63 12.05 10.87
C GLU A 175 -39.07 12.10 12.30
N ALA A 176 -38.64 13.25 12.81
CA ALA A 176 -38.14 13.36 14.18
C ALA A 176 -39.23 13.08 15.22
N GLN A 177 -40.46 13.50 14.95
CA GLN A 177 -41.60 13.32 15.86
C GLN A 177 -42.23 11.93 15.76
N TYR A 178 -42.32 11.36 14.54
CA TYR A 178 -43.12 10.16 14.30
C TYR A 178 -42.31 8.88 14.04
N ARG A 179 -40.97 8.92 13.96
CA ARG A 179 -40.14 7.73 13.66
C ARG A 179 -40.36 6.56 14.63
N PHE A 180 -40.57 6.84 15.91
CA PHE A 180 -40.80 5.81 16.93
C PHE A 180 -42.28 5.44 17.09
N CYS A 181 -43.17 5.94 16.23
CA CYS A 181 -44.57 5.50 16.17
C CYS A 181 -44.71 4.13 15.48
N PHE A 182 -43.78 3.75 14.60
CA PHE A 182 -43.89 2.54 13.78
C PHE A 182 -43.15 1.36 14.41
N VAL A 183 -43.87 0.24 14.56
CA VAL A 183 -43.36 -1.05 15.03
C VAL A 183 -43.63 -2.11 13.97
N GLU A 184 -42.59 -2.46 13.24
CA GLU A 184 -42.64 -3.42 12.13
C GLU A 184 -42.16 -4.80 12.56
N LYS A 185 -42.79 -5.85 12.02
CA LYS A 185 -42.35 -7.25 12.20
C LYS A 185 -40.86 -7.46 11.90
N ASN A 186 -40.38 -6.95 10.77
CA ASN A 186 -39.01 -7.19 10.30
C ASN A 186 -37.94 -6.63 11.26
N ARG A 187 -38.22 -5.50 11.94
CA ARG A 187 -37.28 -4.91 12.91
C ARG A 187 -37.09 -5.80 14.14
N ILE A 188 -38.17 -6.41 14.62
CA ILE A 188 -38.15 -7.34 15.77
C ILE A 188 -37.49 -8.67 15.38
N ASP A 189 -37.84 -9.23 14.22
CA ASP A 189 -37.25 -10.48 13.71
C ASP A 189 -35.75 -10.33 13.43
N ASN A 190 -35.32 -9.20 12.85
CA ASN A 190 -33.90 -8.96 12.58
C ASN A 190 -33.12 -8.72 13.87
N PHE A 191 -33.71 -8.06 14.88
CA PHE A 191 -33.11 -7.89 16.19
C PHE A 191 -32.80 -9.24 16.85
N SER A 192 -33.74 -10.20 16.87
CA SER A 192 -33.49 -11.52 17.46
C SER A 192 -32.41 -12.30 16.72
N LYS A 193 -32.39 -12.23 15.39
CA LYS A 193 -31.39 -12.92 14.54
C LYS A 193 -29.99 -12.34 14.70
N ILE A 194 -29.85 -11.01 14.71
CA ILE A 194 -28.54 -10.35 14.89
C ILE A 194 -28.02 -10.63 16.30
N ALA A 195 -28.91 -10.79 17.28
CA ALA A 195 -28.49 -11.03 18.65
C ALA A 195 -27.82 -12.41 18.76
N ALA A 196 -28.29 -13.40 18.00
CA ALA A 196 -27.66 -14.71 17.89
C ALA A 196 -26.30 -14.73 17.16
N LEU A 197 -25.83 -13.61 16.58
CA LEU A 197 -24.52 -13.51 15.92
C LEU A 197 -23.39 -13.21 16.92
N ALA A 198 -22.15 -13.30 16.42
CA ALA A 198 -20.95 -13.04 17.22
C ALA A 198 -20.96 -11.63 17.87
N PRO A 199 -20.33 -11.45 19.06
CA PRO A 199 -20.32 -10.17 19.79
C PRO A 199 -19.86 -8.96 18.97
N ALA A 200 -18.99 -9.18 17.97
CA ALA A 200 -18.51 -8.14 17.07
C ALA A 200 -19.62 -7.49 16.20
N ARG A 201 -20.76 -8.17 16.00
CA ARG A 201 -21.93 -7.64 15.27
C ARG A 201 -23.07 -7.20 16.21
N GLN A 202 -22.94 -7.39 17.52
CA GLN A 202 -24.01 -7.05 18.47
C GLN A 202 -24.15 -5.54 18.71
N ASN A 203 -23.14 -4.73 18.36
CA ASN A 203 -23.27 -3.26 18.35
C ASN A 203 -24.26 -2.77 17.27
N GLU A 204 -24.53 -3.56 16.23
CA GLU A 204 -25.51 -3.23 15.19
C GLU A 204 -26.95 -3.47 15.65
N LEU A 205 -27.18 -4.20 16.76
CA LEU A 205 -28.52 -4.55 17.27
C LEU A 205 -29.44 -3.35 17.45
N ILE A 206 -28.95 -2.37 18.21
CA ILE A 206 -29.70 -1.15 18.52
C ILE A 206 -29.92 -0.33 17.26
N SER A 207 -28.93 -0.34 16.37
CA SER A 207 -29.01 0.35 15.08
C SER A 207 -30.11 -0.22 14.21
N THR A 208 -30.17 -1.54 14.04
CA THR A 208 -31.21 -2.22 13.24
C THR A 208 -32.60 -2.04 13.84
N LEU A 209 -32.74 -2.12 15.17
CA LEU A 209 -34.03 -1.93 15.83
C LEU A 209 -34.60 -0.53 15.59
N PHE A 210 -33.75 0.50 15.60
CA PHE A 210 -34.14 1.87 15.31
C PHE A 210 -34.06 2.26 13.83
N GLY A 211 -33.76 1.33 12.91
CA GLY A 211 -33.69 1.55 11.47
C GLY A 211 -32.50 2.42 11.01
N LEU A 212 -31.38 2.40 11.72
CA LEU A 212 -30.16 3.16 11.38
C LEU A 212 -29.28 2.46 10.33
N ASP A 213 -29.69 1.31 9.78
CA ASP A 213 -28.86 0.51 8.88
C ASP A 213 -28.42 1.28 7.64
N ALA A 214 -29.33 2.03 7.00
CA ALA A 214 -29.02 2.84 5.83
C ALA A 214 -27.98 3.94 6.13
N PHE A 215 -28.08 4.57 7.31
CA PHE A 215 -27.11 5.57 7.76
C PHE A 215 -25.76 4.93 8.09
N ASN A 216 -25.76 3.82 8.82
CA ASN A 216 -24.53 3.11 9.17
C ASN A 216 -23.79 2.59 7.93
N ASP A 217 -24.51 2.02 6.96
CA ASP A 217 -23.95 1.58 5.68
C ASP A 217 -23.43 2.76 4.87
N PHE A 218 -24.13 3.90 4.89
CA PHE A 218 -23.66 5.12 4.26
C PHE A 218 -22.33 5.58 4.87
N VAL A 219 -22.22 5.68 6.19
CA VAL A 219 -20.99 6.10 6.89
C VAL A 219 -19.84 5.10 6.71
N ARG A 220 -20.13 3.80 6.78
CA ARG A 220 -19.12 2.73 6.61
C ARG A 220 -18.44 2.76 5.25
N ASN A 221 -19.12 3.31 4.24
CA ASN A 221 -18.59 3.42 2.88
C ASN A 221 -17.70 4.67 2.65
N PHE A 222 -17.34 5.42 3.69
CA PHE A 222 -16.31 6.45 3.61
C PHE A 222 -14.93 5.90 3.95
N THR A 223 -13.94 6.23 3.12
CA THR A 223 -12.52 5.99 3.42
C THR A 223 -12.03 7.02 4.44
N ALA A 224 -11.08 6.65 5.30
CA ALA A 224 -10.62 7.50 6.40
C ALA A 224 -9.97 8.83 5.94
N GLU A 225 -9.19 8.80 4.85
CA GLU A 225 -8.43 9.95 4.37
C GLU A 225 -8.35 9.97 2.84
N ILE A 226 -8.18 11.17 2.27
CA ILE A 226 -7.86 11.37 0.85
C ILE A 226 -6.34 11.41 0.73
N ASP A 227 -5.75 10.29 0.30
CA ASP A 227 -4.31 10.18 0.08
C ASP A 227 -3.88 10.67 -1.32
N GLY A 228 -2.56 10.71 -1.55
CA GLY A 228 -1.94 11.17 -2.80
C GLY A 228 -2.33 10.36 -4.05
N ARG A 229 -3.13 9.29 -3.93
CA ARG A 229 -3.62 8.50 -5.07
C ARG A 229 -4.88 9.12 -5.69
N TYR A 230 -5.59 9.95 -4.94
CA TYR A 230 -6.87 10.53 -5.35
C TYR A 230 -6.76 12.03 -5.63
N ILE A 231 -5.88 12.74 -4.92
CA ILE A 231 -5.62 14.16 -5.09
C ILE A 231 -4.10 14.39 -5.03
N ASP A 232 -3.56 15.30 -5.84
CA ASP A 232 -2.16 15.68 -5.74
C ASP A 232 -1.91 16.58 -4.52
N LEU A 233 -1.19 16.03 -3.53
CA LEU A 233 -0.83 16.70 -2.27
C LEU A 233 0.62 17.17 -2.23
N THR A 234 1.42 16.86 -3.25
CA THR A 234 2.86 17.13 -3.27
C THR A 234 3.27 18.10 -4.37
N GLY A 235 2.53 18.11 -5.48
CA GLY A 235 2.86 18.84 -6.70
C GLY A 235 3.69 17.98 -7.64
N VAL A 236 3.09 17.49 -8.72
CA VAL A 236 3.79 16.72 -9.76
C VAL A 236 4.91 17.56 -10.40
N LYS A 237 4.65 18.84 -10.69
CA LYS A 237 5.64 19.74 -11.27
C LYS A 237 6.74 20.08 -10.27
N LYS A 238 6.39 20.24 -8.99
CA LYS A 238 7.36 20.47 -7.91
C LYS A 238 8.32 19.29 -7.78
N ALA A 239 7.81 18.06 -7.83
CA ALA A 239 8.64 16.86 -7.83
C ALA A 239 9.56 16.78 -9.06
N GLN A 240 9.04 17.07 -10.26
CA GLN A 240 9.84 17.12 -11.49
C GLN A 240 10.96 18.17 -11.42
N LEU A 241 10.67 19.37 -10.88
CA LEU A 241 11.67 20.41 -10.68
C LEU A 241 12.72 20.00 -9.63
N ALA A 242 12.32 19.33 -8.56
CA ALA A 242 13.23 18.82 -7.54
C ALA A 242 14.18 17.74 -8.09
N GLU A 243 13.67 16.83 -8.94
CA GLU A 243 14.49 15.83 -9.63
C GLU A 243 15.50 16.50 -10.57
N LYS A 244 15.07 17.49 -11.35
CA LYS A 244 15.99 18.30 -12.17
C LYS A 244 17.03 19.04 -11.33
N ARG A 245 16.65 19.60 -10.16
CA ARG A 245 17.60 20.25 -9.25
C ARG A 245 18.62 19.27 -8.66
N ARG A 246 18.25 18.00 -8.40
CA ARG A 246 19.21 16.96 -8.02
C ARG A 246 20.26 16.68 -9.09
N THR A 247 19.89 16.75 -10.38
CA THR A 247 20.90 16.63 -11.46
C THR A 247 21.91 17.79 -11.43
N LEU A 248 21.50 18.95 -10.93
CA LEU A 248 22.37 20.11 -10.73
C LEU A 248 23.36 19.92 -9.56
N GLU A 249 22.95 19.22 -8.50
CA GLU A 249 23.84 18.93 -7.36
C GLU A 249 25.10 18.18 -7.82
N GLY A 250 24.97 17.25 -8.77
CA GLY A 250 26.11 16.57 -9.37
C GLY A 250 27.05 17.52 -10.12
N ALA A 251 26.51 18.49 -10.86
CA ALA A 251 27.29 19.51 -11.54
C ALA A 251 27.97 20.48 -10.55
N ILE A 252 27.31 20.83 -9.45
CA ILE A 252 27.89 21.65 -8.36
C ILE A 252 29.06 20.91 -7.71
N GLN A 253 28.88 19.63 -7.36
CA GLN A 253 29.95 18.80 -6.80
C GLN A 253 31.13 18.65 -7.76
N GLN A 254 30.86 18.48 -9.06
CA GLN A 254 31.90 18.42 -10.10
C GLN A 254 32.66 19.75 -10.21
N LEU A 255 31.98 20.89 -10.04
CA LEU A 255 32.59 22.21 -10.05
C LEU A 255 33.49 22.43 -8.82
N GLU A 256 33.04 22.03 -7.63
CA GLU A 256 33.84 22.08 -6.40
C GLU A 256 35.06 21.16 -6.47
N ALA A 257 34.86 19.90 -6.88
CA ALA A 257 35.95 18.94 -7.06
C ALA A 257 36.96 19.41 -8.12
N GLY A 258 36.47 19.96 -9.24
CA GLY A 258 37.30 20.51 -10.29
C GLY A 258 38.14 21.71 -9.83
N LYS A 259 37.57 22.62 -9.03
CA LYS A 259 38.33 23.75 -8.45
C LYS A 259 39.45 23.26 -7.53
N THR A 260 39.16 22.32 -6.65
CA THR A 260 40.17 21.71 -5.75
C THR A 260 41.26 20.98 -6.53
N ASP A 261 40.90 20.25 -7.60
CA ASP A 261 41.88 19.60 -8.49
C ASP A 261 42.77 20.62 -9.20
N LEU A 262 42.21 21.77 -9.61
CA LEU A 262 42.97 22.85 -10.24
C LEU A 262 43.96 23.51 -9.26
N GLU A 263 43.57 23.71 -8.00
CA GLU A 263 44.48 24.17 -6.94
C GLU A 263 45.62 23.17 -6.70
N GLY A 264 45.30 21.87 -6.66
CA GLY A 264 46.30 20.80 -6.56
C GLY A 264 47.26 20.78 -7.75
N LEU A 265 46.74 20.91 -8.97
CA LEU A 265 47.55 20.98 -10.19
C LEU A 265 48.49 22.18 -10.20
N VAL A 266 48.05 23.36 -9.73
CA VAL A 266 48.92 24.54 -9.61
C VAL A 266 50.09 24.26 -8.66
N SER A 267 49.84 23.54 -7.55
CA SER A 267 50.90 23.11 -6.65
C SER A 267 51.85 22.10 -7.30
N GLU A 268 51.33 21.10 -8.04
CA GLU A 268 52.13 20.11 -8.78
C GLU A 268 53.00 20.79 -9.86
N GLU A 269 52.43 21.74 -10.62
CA GLU A 269 53.12 22.55 -11.63
C GLU A 269 54.25 23.38 -11.02
N GLN A 270 54.01 24.04 -9.88
CA GLN A 270 55.03 24.78 -9.14
C GLN A 270 56.14 23.86 -8.61
N THR A 271 55.78 22.68 -8.11
CA THR A 271 56.75 21.69 -7.64
C THR A 271 57.66 21.23 -8.78
N LEU A 272 57.08 20.91 -9.95
CA LEU A 272 57.86 20.50 -11.12
C LEU A 272 58.77 21.63 -11.64
N ALA A 273 58.27 22.86 -11.69
CA ALA A 273 59.05 24.03 -12.12
C ALA A 273 60.22 24.33 -11.17
N SER A 274 59.97 24.31 -9.86
CA SER A 274 61.01 24.52 -8.84
C SER A 274 62.08 23.43 -8.84
N GLY A 275 61.70 22.16 -9.08
CA GLY A 275 62.64 21.05 -9.24
C GLY A 275 63.51 21.11 -10.51
N TYR A 276 63.11 21.91 -11.51
CA TYR A 276 63.91 22.20 -12.68
C TYR A 276 64.87 23.37 -12.45
N ARG A 277 64.37 24.51 -11.95
CA ARG A 277 65.15 25.68 -11.55
C ARG A 277 64.37 26.51 -10.53
N GLU A 278 65.02 26.89 -9.43
CA GLU A 278 64.40 27.77 -8.42
C GLU A 278 63.98 29.12 -9.01
N GLY A 279 62.76 29.56 -8.67
CA GLY A 279 62.20 30.85 -9.11
C GLY A 279 61.59 30.88 -10.51
N LEU A 280 61.52 29.75 -11.22
CA LEU A 280 60.97 29.66 -12.57
C LEU A 280 59.47 29.30 -12.56
N SER A 281 58.68 29.91 -13.44
CA SER A 281 57.27 29.51 -13.61
C SER A 281 57.13 28.30 -14.54
N PHE A 282 56.05 27.52 -14.37
CA PHE A 282 55.76 26.37 -15.23
C PHE A 282 55.69 26.74 -16.72
N GLN A 283 55.10 27.89 -17.06
CA GLN A 283 55.05 28.38 -18.45
C GLN A 283 56.44 28.72 -19.01
N GLN A 284 57.33 29.31 -18.20
CA GLN A 284 58.71 29.57 -18.61
C GLN A 284 59.50 28.27 -18.78
N MET A 285 59.30 27.27 -17.90
CA MET A 285 59.93 25.94 -18.01
C MET A 285 59.53 25.27 -19.32
N MET A 286 58.25 25.38 -19.69
CA MET A 286 57.73 24.86 -20.95
C MET A 286 58.42 25.47 -22.17
N ILE A 287 58.55 26.81 -22.21
CA ILE A 287 59.19 27.53 -23.31
C ILE A 287 60.68 27.16 -23.40
N GLU A 288 61.39 27.07 -22.28
CA GLU A 288 62.82 26.69 -22.26
C GLU A 288 63.04 25.25 -22.79
N LEU A 289 62.17 24.31 -22.42
CA LEU A 289 62.31 22.88 -22.78
C LEU A 289 61.82 22.55 -24.19
N LYS A 290 60.59 22.92 -24.51
CA LYS A 290 59.92 22.58 -25.79
C LYS A 290 60.18 23.61 -26.89
N GLY A 291 60.55 24.83 -26.52
CA GLY A 291 60.62 25.96 -27.45
C GLY A 291 59.27 26.62 -27.68
N ASP A 292 59.29 27.76 -28.36
CA ASP A 292 58.14 28.50 -28.86
C ASP A 292 58.31 28.75 -30.37
N GLU A 293 57.52 29.64 -30.97
CA GLU A 293 57.64 29.97 -32.40
C GLU A 293 58.99 30.63 -32.77
N GLN A 294 59.75 31.13 -31.78
CA GLN A 294 61.02 31.85 -31.99
C GLN A 294 62.25 31.05 -31.51
N ASN A 295 62.08 30.10 -30.60
CA ASN A 295 63.14 29.32 -29.96
C ASN A 295 62.98 27.82 -30.19
N ILE A 296 64.06 27.13 -30.58
CA ILE A 296 64.05 25.70 -30.93
C ILE A 296 63.86 24.78 -29.70
N GLY A 297 64.04 25.30 -28.48
CA GLY A 297 63.93 24.54 -27.23
C GLY A 297 65.19 23.72 -26.91
N THR A 298 65.56 23.62 -25.64
CA THR A 298 66.80 22.94 -25.20
C THR A 298 66.85 21.46 -25.57
N ILE A 299 65.70 20.77 -25.57
CA ILE A 299 65.63 19.34 -25.93
C ILE A 299 66.03 19.13 -27.40
N ARG A 300 65.43 19.90 -28.32
CA ARG A 300 65.74 19.78 -29.75
C ARG A 300 67.17 20.26 -30.08
N GLN A 301 67.68 21.27 -29.36
CA GLN A 301 69.08 21.69 -29.48
C GLN A 301 70.05 20.56 -29.11
N LEU A 302 69.82 19.91 -27.97
CA LEU A 302 70.64 18.77 -27.53
C LEU A 302 70.52 17.58 -28.47
N GLU A 303 69.34 17.30 -29.03
CA GLU A 303 69.15 16.25 -30.04
C GLU A 303 69.93 16.53 -31.32
N ALA A 304 69.91 17.77 -31.81
CA ALA A 304 70.69 18.19 -32.97
C ALA A 304 72.21 18.09 -32.72
N GLU A 305 72.68 18.41 -31.51
CA GLU A 305 74.07 18.22 -31.11
C GLU A 305 74.46 16.74 -31.05
N LEU A 306 73.59 15.89 -30.49
CA LEU A 306 73.79 14.45 -30.33
C LEU A 306 73.62 13.66 -31.64
N GLN A 307 73.13 14.24 -32.74
CA GLN A 307 73.05 13.56 -34.04
C GLN A 307 74.35 13.65 -34.86
N LYS A 308 75.29 14.55 -34.51
CA LYS A 308 76.58 14.66 -35.23
C LYS A 308 77.43 13.40 -35.03
N PRO A 309 77.95 12.73 -36.08
CA PRO A 309 78.76 11.53 -35.92
C PRO A 309 80.12 11.83 -35.27
N LEU A 310 80.62 10.91 -34.43
CA LEU A 310 82.00 10.97 -33.93
C LEU A 310 82.95 10.37 -34.99
N PRO A 311 84.15 10.93 -35.17
CA PRO A 311 85.16 10.34 -36.03
C PRO A 311 85.66 8.98 -35.48
N ASN A 312 86.09 8.09 -36.38
CA ASN A 312 86.63 6.78 -36.02
C ASN A 312 88.04 6.92 -35.41
N LYS A 313 88.41 6.04 -34.47
CA LYS A 313 89.74 6.01 -33.85
C LYS A 313 90.75 5.17 -34.65
N SER A 314 92.00 5.61 -34.69
CA SER A 314 93.12 4.93 -35.37
C SER A 314 93.76 3.81 -34.55
N HIS A 315 93.74 3.94 -33.23
CA HIS A 315 94.35 3.03 -32.25
C HIS A 315 95.87 2.86 -32.36
N LEU A 316 96.56 3.69 -33.14
CA LEU A 316 98.03 3.71 -33.20
C LEU A 316 98.59 4.59 -32.07
N THR A 317 99.73 4.18 -31.52
CA THR A 317 100.45 4.99 -30.53
C THR A 317 101.94 5.02 -30.84
N CYS A 318 102.61 6.12 -30.49
CA CYS A 318 104.05 6.24 -30.68
C CYS A 318 104.83 5.17 -29.88
N ALA A 319 104.30 4.73 -28.74
CA ALA A 319 104.88 3.65 -27.94
C ALA A 319 104.93 2.33 -28.73
N MET A 320 103.82 1.95 -29.39
CA MET A 320 103.77 0.70 -30.16
C MET A 320 104.68 0.73 -31.40
N LEU A 321 104.85 1.89 -32.04
CA LEU A 321 105.77 2.04 -33.16
C LEU A 321 107.24 1.93 -32.73
N LYS A 322 107.58 2.49 -31.57
CA LYS A 322 108.93 2.42 -31.01
C LYS A 322 109.34 1.00 -30.61
N ASP A 323 108.45 0.28 -29.91
CA ASP A 323 108.68 -1.13 -29.55
C ASP A 323 108.90 -2.01 -30.79
N LEU A 324 108.20 -1.69 -31.88
CA LEU A 324 108.36 -2.39 -33.16
C LEU A 324 109.73 -2.10 -33.80
N SER A 325 110.21 -0.86 -33.74
CA SER A 325 111.54 -0.48 -34.24
C SER A 325 112.67 -1.22 -33.52
N ASP A 326 112.66 -1.18 -32.18
CA ASP A 326 113.69 -1.80 -31.35
C ASP A 326 113.76 -3.32 -31.60
N SER A 327 112.60 -3.94 -31.81
CA SER A 327 112.49 -5.37 -32.13
C SER A 327 113.12 -5.71 -33.48
N VAL A 328 112.95 -4.86 -34.50
CA VAL A 328 113.52 -5.09 -35.84
C VAL A 328 115.04 -4.95 -35.83
N GLU A 329 115.56 -3.89 -35.19
CA GLU A 329 117.01 -3.64 -35.14
C GLU A 329 117.76 -4.78 -34.44
N THR A 330 117.20 -5.30 -33.34
CA THR A 330 117.79 -6.41 -32.58
C THR A 330 117.92 -7.67 -33.44
N VAL A 331 116.86 -8.06 -34.15
CA VAL A 331 116.86 -9.29 -34.96
C VAL A 331 117.74 -9.15 -36.22
N LEU A 332 117.81 -7.95 -36.82
CA LEU A 332 118.71 -7.69 -37.95
C LEU A 332 120.19 -7.76 -37.56
N ALA A 333 120.56 -7.24 -36.38
CA ALA A 333 121.93 -7.31 -35.88
C ALA A 333 122.39 -8.77 -35.69
N ASP A 334 121.51 -9.61 -35.13
CA ASP A 334 121.77 -11.04 -34.93
C ASP A 334 121.90 -11.79 -36.28
N LEU A 335 121.03 -11.50 -37.25
CA LEU A 335 121.08 -12.09 -38.58
C LEU A 335 122.43 -11.82 -39.26
N TYR A 336 122.86 -10.55 -39.30
CA TYR A 336 124.13 -10.17 -39.94
C TYR A 336 125.33 -10.81 -39.23
N GLY A 337 125.30 -10.90 -37.90
CA GLY A 337 126.34 -11.58 -37.12
C GLY A 337 126.49 -13.04 -37.50
N LYS A 338 125.36 -13.77 -37.61
CA LYS A 338 125.34 -15.20 -37.96
C LYS A 338 125.71 -15.46 -39.42
N GLN A 339 125.24 -14.64 -40.36
CA GLN A 339 125.63 -14.74 -41.78
C GLN A 339 127.14 -14.52 -41.99
N LYS A 340 127.75 -13.60 -41.24
CA LYS A 340 129.21 -13.39 -41.29
C LYS A 340 129.99 -14.62 -40.80
N GLN A 341 129.54 -15.24 -39.70
CA GLN A 341 130.15 -16.49 -39.20
C GLN A 341 130.06 -17.63 -40.23
N LEU A 342 128.97 -17.72 -41.01
CA LEU A 342 128.83 -18.73 -42.05
C LEU A 342 129.82 -18.50 -43.21
N ALA A 343 130.01 -17.24 -43.62
CA ALA A 343 130.89 -16.87 -44.73
C ALA A 343 132.37 -17.22 -44.46
N GLU A 344 132.83 -17.04 -43.22
CA GLU A 344 134.22 -17.32 -42.81
C GLU A 344 134.60 -18.81 -42.89
N VAL A 345 133.62 -19.73 -42.82
CA VAL A 345 133.86 -21.18 -42.82
C VAL A 345 133.57 -21.84 -44.19
N SER A 346 133.27 -21.06 -45.23
CA SER A 346 132.79 -21.57 -46.53
C SER A 346 133.73 -22.56 -47.23
N LEU A 347 135.05 -22.46 -47.05
CA LEU A 347 136.02 -23.41 -47.60
C LEU A 347 135.88 -24.83 -47.03
N GLN A 348 135.37 -24.97 -45.80
CA GLN A 348 135.21 -26.28 -45.14
C GLN A 348 133.96 -27.03 -45.58
N VAL A 349 133.01 -26.36 -46.25
CA VAL A 349 131.81 -26.98 -46.82
C VAL A 349 132.18 -27.92 -47.97
N SER A 350 133.13 -27.52 -48.82
CA SER A 350 133.64 -28.37 -49.90
C SER A 350 134.34 -29.62 -49.36
N PHE A 351 135.07 -29.50 -48.25
CA PHE A 351 135.72 -30.63 -47.59
C PHE A 351 134.71 -31.57 -46.93
N LYS A 352 133.59 -31.07 -46.39
CA LYS A 352 132.50 -31.90 -45.86
C LYS A 352 131.94 -32.83 -46.93
N ILE A 353 131.61 -32.29 -48.11
CA ILE A 353 131.09 -33.08 -49.25
C ILE A 353 132.12 -34.12 -49.70
N LEU A 354 133.40 -33.73 -49.77
CA LEU A 354 134.49 -34.63 -50.14
C LEU A 354 134.63 -35.80 -49.15
N PHE A 355 134.64 -35.52 -47.84
CA PHE A 355 134.79 -36.57 -46.83
C PHE A 355 133.54 -37.47 -46.74
N GLU A 356 132.34 -36.93 -46.91
CA GLU A 356 131.10 -37.72 -46.98
C GLU A 356 131.16 -38.72 -48.15
N ALA A 357 131.61 -38.25 -49.32
CA ALA A 357 131.77 -39.12 -50.50
C ALA A 357 132.84 -40.21 -50.26
N VAL A 358 133.96 -39.87 -49.60
CA VAL A 358 135.02 -40.85 -49.29
C VAL A 358 134.52 -41.93 -48.33
N VAL A 359 133.76 -41.59 -47.29
CA VAL A 359 133.19 -42.58 -46.33
C VAL A 359 132.17 -43.48 -47.01
N GLN A 360 131.30 -42.94 -47.87
CA GLN A 360 130.28 -43.75 -48.57
C GLN A 360 130.88 -44.86 -49.46
N LEU A 361 132.03 -44.60 -50.08
CA LEU A 361 132.72 -45.53 -50.97
C LEU A 361 133.43 -46.70 -50.25
N GLN A 362 133.49 -46.69 -48.90
CA GLN A 362 134.15 -47.74 -48.11
C GLN A 362 133.57 -49.14 -48.34
N SER A 363 132.26 -49.22 -48.57
CA SER A 363 131.57 -50.49 -48.83
C SER A 363 132.01 -51.18 -50.12
N THR A 364 132.47 -50.40 -51.11
CA THR A 364 132.75 -50.88 -52.47
C THR A 364 134.21 -51.25 -52.68
N SER A 365 135.13 -50.62 -51.96
CA SER A 365 136.58 -50.88 -52.04
C SER A 365 137.18 -51.01 -50.63
N PRO A 366 136.87 -52.12 -49.92
CA PRO A 366 137.15 -52.22 -48.49
C PRO A 366 138.63 -52.40 -48.15
N GLU A 367 139.44 -52.95 -49.07
CA GLU A 367 140.86 -53.22 -48.82
C GLU A 367 141.82 -52.25 -49.54
N GLN A 368 141.30 -51.29 -50.31
CA GLN A 368 142.11 -50.36 -51.12
C GLN A 368 141.55 -48.95 -51.06
N CYS A 369 142.42 -47.95 -51.12
CA CYS A 369 142.01 -46.55 -51.25
C CYS A 369 141.18 -46.35 -52.54
N PRO A 370 139.97 -45.78 -52.46
CA PRO A 370 139.06 -45.70 -53.61
C PRO A 370 139.52 -44.71 -54.68
N ALA A 371 140.51 -43.85 -54.38
CA ALA A 371 141.05 -42.88 -55.32
C ALA A 371 142.34 -43.35 -56.00
N CYS A 372 143.30 -43.89 -55.25
CA CYS A 372 144.61 -44.27 -55.79
C CYS A 372 144.85 -45.79 -55.83
N HIS A 373 143.88 -46.60 -55.40
CA HIS A 373 143.93 -48.07 -55.34
C HIS A 373 145.07 -48.65 -54.50
N THR A 374 145.78 -47.83 -53.73
CA THR A 374 146.80 -48.32 -52.79
C THR A 374 146.14 -49.24 -51.77
N PRO A 375 146.60 -50.49 -51.62
CA PRO A 375 146.11 -51.40 -50.60
C PRO A 375 146.27 -50.76 -49.22
N LEU A 376 145.23 -50.82 -48.38
CA LEU A 376 145.17 -50.09 -47.10
C LEU A 376 146.33 -50.43 -46.15
N GLN A 377 146.90 -51.64 -46.26
CA GLN A 377 148.08 -52.05 -45.49
C GLN A 377 149.34 -51.23 -45.81
N GLN A 378 149.40 -50.61 -46.99
CA GLN A 378 150.52 -49.78 -47.44
C GLN A 378 150.22 -48.27 -47.34
N ALA A 379 149.00 -47.88 -46.95
CA ALA A 379 148.62 -46.48 -46.82
C ALA A 379 149.06 -45.90 -45.46
N THR A 380 149.71 -44.74 -45.46
CA THR A 380 150.20 -44.05 -44.25
C THR A 380 149.08 -43.60 -43.32
N LYS A 381 147.91 -43.27 -43.87
CA LYS A 381 146.68 -43.04 -43.12
C LYS A 381 145.53 -43.68 -43.87
N ASN A 382 144.68 -44.39 -43.14
CA ASN A 382 143.47 -44.97 -43.72
C ASN A 382 142.52 -43.82 -44.13
N PRO A 383 142.20 -43.67 -45.42
CA PRO A 383 141.40 -42.55 -45.92
C PRO A 383 139.99 -42.52 -45.33
N TYR A 384 139.40 -43.67 -44.99
CA TYR A 384 138.05 -43.76 -44.44
C TYR A 384 137.97 -43.30 -42.98
N SER A 385 138.95 -43.65 -42.15
CA SER A 385 138.99 -43.22 -40.75
C SER A 385 139.26 -41.72 -40.65
N HIS A 386 140.15 -41.19 -41.49
CA HIS A 386 140.44 -39.76 -41.55
C HIS A 386 139.21 -38.94 -41.99
N ALA A 387 138.49 -39.39 -43.02
CA ALA A 387 137.30 -38.71 -43.49
C ALA A 387 136.18 -38.68 -42.41
N SER A 388 135.99 -39.77 -41.66
CA SER A 388 135.00 -39.83 -40.56
C SER A 388 135.34 -38.89 -39.40
N GLU A 389 136.62 -38.81 -38.99
CA GLU A 389 137.06 -37.90 -37.91
C GLU A 389 136.91 -36.42 -38.29
N GLU A 390 137.20 -36.07 -39.54
CA GLU A 390 137.05 -34.69 -40.02
C GLU A 390 135.58 -34.29 -40.18
N LEU A 391 134.68 -35.20 -40.55
CA LEU A 391 133.24 -34.92 -40.60
C LEU A 391 132.63 -34.60 -39.23
N LEU A 392 133.09 -35.26 -38.17
CA LEU A 392 132.63 -34.95 -36.79
C LEU A 392 132.97 -33.51 -36.38
N LYS A 393 134.11 -32.98 -36.85
CA LYS A 393 134.51 -31.59 -36.58
C LYS A 393 133.67 -30.56 -37.36
N LEU A 394 133.01 -30.98 -38.45
CA LEU A 394 132.25 -30.12 -39.38
C LEU A 394 130.73 -30.07 -39.10
N ALA A 395 130.25 -30.71 -38.01
CA ALA A 395 128.83 -30.79 -37.67
C ALA A 395 128.19 -29.46 -37.23
N PHE A 396 128.97 -28.49 -36.71
CA PHE A 396 128.45 -27.19 -36.25
C PHE A 396 127.89 -26.29 -37.38
N LEU A 397 128.22 -26.59 -38.64
CA LEU A 397 127.81 -25.78 -39.79
C LEU A 397 126.31 -25.89 -40.08
N SER A 398 125.69 -27.05 -39.84
CA SER A 398 124.24 -27.22 -40.07
C SER A 398 123.39 -26.49 -39.04
N THR A 399 123.85 -26.38 -37.79
CA THR A 399 123.18 -25.60 -36.75
C THR A 399 123.16 -24.11 -37.05
N LEU A 400 124.29 -23.56 -37.54
CA LEU A 400 124.39 -22.15 -37.90
C LEU A 400 123.45 -21.76 -39.06
N GLN A 401 123.27 -22.64 -40.05
CA GLN A 401 122.34 -22.42 -41.17
C GLN A 401 120.87 -22.42 -40.72
N GLY A 402 120.51 -23.27 -39.75
CA GLY A 402 119.15 -23.32 -39.19
C GLY A 402 118.78 -22.06 -38.40
N GLU A 403 119.72 -21.51 -37.62
CA GLU A 403 119.52 -20.26 -36.87
C GLU A 403 119.30 -19.06 -37.80
N ILE A 404 120.05 -18.96 -38.90
CA ILE A 404 119.89 -17.90 -39.91
C ILE A 404 118.47 -17.93 -40.51
N ALA A 405 117.97 -19.11 -40.90
CA ALA A 405 116.64 -19.26 -41.49
C ALA A 405 115.51 -18.84 -40.53
N GLN A 406 115.65 -19.11 -39.21
CA GLN A 406 114.68 -18.68 -38.20
C GLN A 406 114.68 -17.15 -38.01
N LEU A 407 115.85 -16.52 -38.04
CA LEU A 407 115.97 -15.06 -37.96
C LEU A 407 115.38 -14.37 -39.21
N GLU A 408 115.59 -14.92 -40.40
CA GLU A 408 114.98 -14.40 -41.65
C GLU A 408 113.44 -14.47 -41.61
N GLN A 409 112.87 -15.54 -41.06
CA GLN A 409 111.43 -15.68 -40.87
C GLN A 409 110.88 -14.66 -39.86
N SER A 410 111.61 -14.42 -38.77
CA SER A 410 111.23 -13.46 -37.72
C SER A 410 111.22 -12.02 -38.25
N ILE A 411 112.19 -11.64 -39.08
CA ILE A 411 112.24 -10.31 -39.71
C ILE A 411 111.06 -10.13 -40.67
N SER A 412 110.71 -11.15 -41.46
CA SER A 412 109.58 -11.09 -42.38
C SER A 412 108.25 -10.81 -41.65
N GLN A 413 108.07 -11.40 -40.46
CA GLN A 413 106.89 -11.13 -39.61
C GLN A 413 106.88 -9.71 -39.04
N LEU A 414 108.04 -9.19 -38.63
CA LEU A 414 108.15 -7.81 -38.15
C LEU A 414 107.92 -6.79 -39.27
N MET A 415 108.41 -7.04 -40.49
CA MET A 415 108.17 -6.18 -41.65
C MET A 415 106.69 -6.11 -42.02
N TYR A 416 105.96 -7.22 -41.92
CA TYR A 416 104.51 -7.21 -42.11
C TYR A 416 103.77 -6.34 -41.07
N ARG A 417 104.27 -6.27 -39.83
CA ARG A 417 103.70 -5.35 -38.83
C ARG A 417 104.02 -3.90 -39.15
N VAL A 418 105.21 -3.61 -39.68
CA VAL A 418 105.57 -2.26 -40.15
C VAL A 418 104.65 -1.83 -41.30
N SER A 419 104.39 -2.70 -42.27
CA SER A 419 103.47 -2.40 -43.37
C SER A 419 102.02 -2.21 -42.90
N GLN A 420 101.59 -2.87 -41.82
CA GLN A 420 100.29 -2.60 -41.17
C GLN A 420 100.21 -1.19 -40.53
N PHE A 421 101.28 -0.72 -39.88
CA PHE A 421 101.35 0.65 -39.34
C PHE A 421 101.26 1.68 -40.46
N VAL A 422 102.00 1.48 -41.55
CA VAL A 422 101.94 2.31 -42.76
C VAL A 422 100.53 2.28 -43.36
N GLY A 423 99.95 1.10 -43.52
CA GLY A 423 98.61 0.90 -44.08
C GLY A 423 97.52 1.64 -43.32
N THR A 424 97.59 1.59 -41.98
CA THR A 424 96.65 2.28 -41.07
C THR A 424 96.85 3.80 -41.14
N CYS A 425 98.09 4.30 -41.15
CA CYS A 425 98.35 5.74 -41.31
C CYS A 425 97.80 6.26 -42.64
N CYS A 426 97.97 5.52 -43.74
CA CYS A 426 97.45 5.89 -45.05
C CYS A 426 95.91 5.82 -45.14
N GLN A 427 95.25 4.99 -44.32
CA GLN A 427 93.78 4.93 -44.25
C GLN A 427 93.19 6.17 -43.55
N PHE A 428 93.81 6.63 -42.47
CA PHE A 428 93.33 7.79 -41.71
C PHE A 428 93.84 9.13 -42.28
N LEU A 429 94.91 9.11 -43.07
CA LEU A 429 95.49 10.27 -43.76
C LEU A 429 95.62 9.98 -45.28
N PRO A 430 94.52 9.99 -46.05
CA PRO A 430 94.50 9.52 -47.45
C PRO A 430 95.03 10.54 -48.47
N HIS A 431 95.19 11.82 -48.11
CA HIS A 431 95.65 12.86 -49.02
C HIS A 431 97.19 12.95 -49.03
N GLU A 432 97.80 12.59 -50.16
CA GLU A 432 99.26 12.70 -50.43
C GLU A 432 100.16 12.05 -49.37
N ASN A 433 99.82 10.86 -48.92
CA ASN A 433 100.69 10.11 -48.02
C ASN A 433 101.86 9.48 -48.81
N VAL A 434 103.04 10.07 -48.64
CA VAL A 434 104.30 9.61 -49.27
C VAL A 434 104.65 8.16 -48.86
N LEU A 435 104.06 7.65 -47.77
CA LEU A 435 104.28 6.28 -47.28
C LEU A 435 103.47 5.21 -48.03
N GLU A 436 102.53 5.58 -48.90
CA GLU A 436 101.68 4.64 -49.65
C GLU A 436 102.50 3.66 -50.52
N ILE A 437 103.66 4.10 -51.00
CA ILE A 437 104.59 3.31 -51.82
C ILE A 437 105.10 2.07 -51.06
N PHE A 438 105.13 2.13 -49.72
CA PHE A 438 105.66 1.08 -48.85
C PHE A 438 104.57 0.14 -48.30
N ARG A 439 103.33 0.26 -48.76
CA ARG A 439 102.17 -0.47 -48.22
C ARG A 439 102.20 -1.98 -48.47
N GLU A 440 102.77 -2.43 -49.60
CA GLU A 440 102.78 -3.85 -50.00
C GLU A 440 104.16 -4.52 -49.94
N ASP A 441 105.21 -3.76 -49.61
CA ASP A 441 106.55 -4.32 -49.47
C ASP A 441 106.70 -4.94 -48.08
N ASN A 442 107.22 -6.17 -48.04
CA ASN A 442 107.47 -6.94 -46.81
C ASN A 442 108.90 -7.52 -46.79
N GLY A 443 109.76 -7.08 -47.71
CA GLY A 443 111.14 -7.55 -47.81
C GLY A 443 112.05 -6.91 -46.76
N ILE A 444 113.18 -7.55 -46.47
CA ILE A 444 114.23 -7.00 -45.58
C ILE A 444 114.78 -5.66 -46.13
N ALA A 445 114.68 -5.43 -47.45
CA ALA A 445 115.06 -4.18 -48.10
C ALA A 445 114.21 -2.98 -47.62
N LEU A 446 112.93 -3.21 -47.28
CA LEU A 446 112.01 -2.19 -46.78
C LEU A 446 112.58 -1.42 -45.58
N TRP A 447 113.18 -2.13 -44.64
CA TRP A 447 113.77 -1.50 -43.45
C TRP A 447 114.89 -0.52 -43.82
N ARG A 448 115.71 -0.89 -44.81
CA ARG A 448 116.75 0.00 -45.32
C ARG A 448 116.15 1.21 -46.05
N ASP A 449 115.11 1.00 -46.83
CA ASP A 449 114.49 2.05 -47.64
C ASP A 449 113.69 3.05 -46.78
N LEU A 450 113.08 2.59 -45.67
CA LEU A 450 112.41 3.46 -44.70
C LEU A 450 113.38 4.35 -43.91
N HIS A 451 114.64 3.95 -43.77
CA HIS A 451 115.69 4.71 -43.10
C HIS A 451 116.64 5.46 -44.07
N GLN A 452 116.45 5.36 -45.39
CA GLN A 452 117.18 6.18 -46.36
C GLN A 452 116.53 7.57 -46.51
N PRO A 453 117.34 8.65 -46.56
CA PRO A 453 116.80 10.00 -46.72
C PRO A 453 116.32 10.23 -48.15
N ALA A 454 115.05 10.62 -48.30
CA ALA A 454 114.56 11.24 -49.53
C ALA A 454 115.11 12.68 -49.63
N GLY A 455 115.02 13.31 -50.81
CA GLY A 455 115.72 14.53 -51.21
C GLY A 455 115.69 15.75 -50.27
N ASP A 456 114.84 15.77 -49.25
CA ASP A 456 114.70 16.84 -48.24
C ASP A 456 115.36 16.52 -46.88
N GLY A 457 116.06 15.38 -46.75
CA GLY A 457 116.80 14.99 -45.53
C GLY A 457 115.96 14.34 -44.43
N ILE A 458 114.67 14.12 -44.66
CA ILE A 458 113.73 13.44 -43.75
C ILE A 458 113.58 11.98 -44.20
N THR A 459 113.65 11.03 -43.26
CA THR A 459 113.45 9.61 -43.56
C THR A 459 111.96 9.24 -43.55
N PRO A 460 111.49 8.34 -44.42
CA PRO A 460 110.12 7.82 -44.37
C PRO A 460 109.70 7.31 -42.99
N TRP A 461 110.61 6.71 -42.22
CA TRP A 461 110.33 6.31 -40.83
C TRP A 461 109.99 7.48 -39.90
N SER A 462 110.73 8.59 -39.98
CA SER A 462 110.44 9.79 -39.17
C SER A 462 109.10 10.44 -39.56
N LEU A 463 108.68 10.30 -40.82
CA LEU A 463 107.36 10.72 -41.27
C LEU A 463 106.27 9.81 -40.70
N LEU A 464 106.50 8.49 -40.65
CA LEU A 464 105.60 7.52 -40.02
C LEU A 464 105.43 7.82 -38.52
N GLU A 465 106.50 8.11 -37.80
CA GLU A 465 106.45 8.51 -36.37
C GLU A 465 105.59 9.77 -36.17
N LYS A 466 105.74 10.76 -37.05
CA LYS A 466 104.98 12.01 -36.99
C LYS A 466 103.49 11.80 -37.30
N GLN A 467 103.17 10.94 -38.28
CA GLN A 467 101.78 10.59 -38.61
C GLN A 467 101.11 9.78 -37.49
N VAL A 468 101.82 8.84 -36.87
CA VAL A 468 101.31 8.09 -35.71
C VAL A 468 101.04 9.03 -34.53
N LEU A 469 101.91 10.01 -34.27
CA LEU A 469 101.69 11.00 -33.21
C LEU A 469 100.44 11.85 -33.46
N GLN A 470 100.24 12.30 -34.70
CA GLN A 470 99.05 13.07 -35.09
C GLN A 470 97.77 12.26 -34.88
N LEU A 471 97.78 10.98 -35.27
CA LEU A 471 96.63 10.09 -35.10
C LEU A 471 96.33 9.79 -33.62
N GLU A 472 97.37 9.65 -32.78
CA GLU A 472 97.21 9.48 -31.34
C GLU A 472 96.59 10.72 -30.67
N GLU A 473 96.95 11.94 -31.11
CA GLU A 473 96.33 13.18 -30.63
C GLU A 473 94.86 13.35 -31.06
N GLU A 474 94.52 12.97 -32.29
CA GLU A 474 93.13 12.97 -32.78
C GLU A 474 92.26 11.92 -32.06
N ASP A 475 92.81 10.76 -31.71
CA ASP A 475 92.13 9.75 -30.90
C ASP A 475 91.81 10.26 -29.48
N LYS A 476 92.72 11.04 -28.88
CA LYS A 476 92.50 11.71 -27.56
C LYS A 476 91.40 12.76 -27.63
N LYS A 477 91.36 13.58 -28.69
CA LYS A 477 90.26 14.56 -28.91
C LYS A 477 88.91 13.86 -29.09
N THR A 478 88.89 12.76 -29.85
CA THR A 478 87.70 11.94 -30.08
C THR A 478 87.16 11.33 -28.78
N GLU A 479 88.03 10.89 -27.87
CA GLU A 479 87.64 10.37 -26.56
C GLU A 479 87.05 11.43 -25.63
N ALA A 480 87.62 12.63 -25.61
CA ALA A 480 87.07 13.76 -24.85
C ALA A 480 85.67 14.13 -25.37
N ALA A 481 85.47 14.14 -26.69
CA ALA A 481 84.16 14.39 -27.31
C ALA A 481 83.14 13.28 -26.99
N ALA A 482 83.57 12.01 -26.93
CA ALA A 482 82.70 10.89 -26.54
C ALA A 482 82.20 11.00 -25.10
N LYS A 483 83.07 11.34 -24.14
CA LYS A 483 82.68 11.57 -22.73
C LYS A 483 81.72 12.73 -22.57
N LEU A 484 81.92 13.82 -23.32
CA LEU A 484 80.99 14.95 -23.33
C LEU A 484 79.61 14.54 -23.89
N ARG A 485 79.59 13.71 -24.95
CA ARG A 485 78.37 13.17 -25.54
C ARG A 485 77.56 12.33 -24.56
N GLU A 486 78.22 11.46 -23.78
CA GLU A 486 77.56 10.67 -22.72
C GLU A 486 76.93 11.54 -21.63
N SER A 487 77.58 12.66 -21.27
CA SER A 487 76.98 13.64 -20.34
C SER A 487 75.73 14.28 -20.94
N ARG A 488 75.82 14.78 -22.18
CA ARG A 488 74.70 15.40 -22.89
C ARG A 488 73.52 14.43 -23.11
N GLN A 489 73.80 13.15 -23.36
CA GLN A 489 72.77 12.11 -23.48
C GLN A 489 72.01 11.89 -22.17
N ARG A 490 72.70 11.88 -21.02
CA ARG A 490 72.06 11.78 -19.69
C ARG A 490 71.18 13.00 -19.40
N ASP A 491 71.66 14.19 -19.76
CA ASP A 491 70.87 15.42 -19.63
C ASP A 491 69.61 15.37 -20.50
N LEU A 492 69.72 14.92 -21.75
CA LEU A 492 68.56 14.78 -22.65
C LEU A 492 67.49 13.83 -22.07
N VAL A 493 67.88 12.70 -21.49
CA VAL A 493 66.94 11.76 -20.85
C VAL A 493 66.19 12.42 -19.68
N ARG A 494 66.91 13.18 -18.83
CA ARG A 494 66.29 13.92 -17.72
C ARG A 494 65.30 14.97 -18.21
N LEU A 495 65.64 15.71 -19.27
CA LEU A 495 64.77 16.74 -19.85
C LEU A 495 63.54 16.13 -20.53
N ARG A 496 63.68 14.98 -21.21
CA ARG A 496 62.55 14.25 -21.81
C ARG A 496 61.57 13.71 -20.76
N GLU A 497 62.05 13.25 -19.61
CA GLU A 497 61.14 12.89 -18.52
C GLU A 497 60.38 14.11 -17.98
N SER A 498 61.07 15.25 -17.86
CA SER A 498 60.41 16.51 -17.46
C SER A 498 59.36 16.96 -18.49
N GLU A 499 59.63 16.81 -19.79
CA GLU A 499 58.67 17.09 -20.87
C GLU A 499 57.43 16.18 -20.83
N ARG A 500 57.61 14.91 -20.49
CA ARG A 500 56.53 13.95 -20.29
C ARG A 500 55.62 14.37 -19.13
N GLN A 501 56.19 14.73 -17.99
CA GLN A 501 55.44 15.21 -16.82
C GLN A 501 54.67 16.49 -17.14
N ILE A 502 55.27 17.44 -17.86
CA ILE A 502 54.59 18.64 -18.37
C ILE A 502 53.35 18.25 -19.18
N THR A 503 53.48 17.30 -20.11
CA THR A 503 52.38 16.91 -21.00
C THR A 503 51.23 16.26 -20.24
N ILE A 504 51.52 15.46 -19.19
CA ILE A 504 50.51 14.87 -18.30
C ILE A 504 49.76 15.98 -17.56
N LEU A 505 50.48 16.90 -16.92
CA LEU A 505 49.87 18.01 -16.17
C LEU A 505 49.01 18.92 -17.06
N GLN A 506 49.49 19.28 -18.26
CA GLN A 506 48.71 20.07 -19.21
C GLN A 506 47.43 19.38 -19.67
N THR A 507 47.50 18.08 -19.93
CA THR A 507 46.32 17.31 -20.37
C THR A 507 45.28 17.25 -19.27
N ARG A 508 45.73 17.00 -18.03
CA ARG A 508 44.86 16.98 -16.84
C ARG A 508 44.22 18.35 -16.62
N ARG A 509 45.01 19.43 -16.63
CA ARG A 509 44.52 20.82 -16.51
C ARG A 509 43.48 21.17 -17.56
N ASN A 510 43.75 20.95 -18.84
CA ASN A 510 42.80 21.25 -19.92
C ASN A 510 41.49 20.46 -19.77
N THR A 511 41.56 19.23 -19.28
CA THR A 511 40.37 18.39 -19.05
C THR A 511 39.56 18.93 -17.87
N THR A 512 40.22 19.27 -16.76
CA THR A 512 39.60 19.86 -15.57
C THR A 512 38.96 21.23 -15.89
N GLU A 513 39.65 22.11 -16.61
CA GLU A 513 39.13 23.42 -17.04
C GLU A 513 37.90 23.29 -17.95
N ARG A 514 37.92 22.36 -18.91
CA ARG A 514 36.73 22.08 -19.76
C ARG A 514 35.55 21.55 -18.96
N ALA A 515 35.81 20.66 -17.99
CA ALA A 515 34.77 20.12 -17.11
C ALA A 515 34.14 21.20 -16.23
N ILE A 516 34.94 22.11 -15.67
CA ILE A 516 34.46 23.26 -14.89
C ILE A 516 33.61 24.18 -15.77
N ALA A 517 34.08 24.53 -16.98
CA ALA A 517 33.35 25.40 -17.89
C ALA A 517 32.00 24.79 -18.31
N ALA A 518 31.96 23.48 -18.59
CA ALA A 518 30.74 22.77 -18.89
C ALA A 518 29.76 22.77 -17.71
N ALA A 519 30.23 22.51 -16.48
CA ALA A 519 29.42 22.54 -15.27
C ALA A 519 28.86 23.94 -14.97
N GLN A 520 29.69 25.00 -15.14
CA GLN A 520 29.26 26.40 -14.98
C GLN A 520 28.16 26.79 -15.96
N LEU A 521 28.29 26.37 -17.23
CA LEU A 521 27.30 26.66 -18.26
C LEU A 521 25.97 25.95 -17.98
N LEU A 522 26.02 24.70 -17.51
CA LEU A 522 24.85 23.92 -17.10
C LEU A 522 24.13 24.56 -15.91
N ILE A 523 24.88 25.03 -14.91
CA ILE A 523 24.34 25.73 -13.74
C ILE A 523 23.71 27.07 -14.13
N GLY A 524 24.41 27.87 -14.94
CA GLY A 524 23.93 29.19 -15.37
C GLY A 524 22.69 29.13 -16.25
N ASN A 525 22.58 28.12 -17.11
CA ASN A 525 21.44 27.98 -18.02
C ASN A 525 20.22 27.30 -17.37
N PHE A 526 20.36 26.67 -16.21
CA PHE A 526 19.30 25.85 -15.61
C PHE A 526 18.00 26.63 -15.37
N ASP A 527 18.08 27.81 -14.76
CA ASP A 527 16.89 28.62 -14.45
C ASP A 527 16.24 29.16 -15.73
N THR A 528 17.03 29.47 -16.76
CA THR A 528 16.52 29.90 -18.06
C THR A 528 15.83 28.77 -18.83
N GLU A 529 16.40 27.56 -18.84
CA GLU A 529 15.83 26.40 -19.53
C GLU A 529 14.59 25.85 -18.82
N ASN A 530 14.52 25.99 -17.49
CA ASN A 530 13.40 25.50 -16.68
C ASN A 530 12.42 26.59 -16.26
N ARG A 531 12.49 27.79 -16.84
CA ARG A 531 11.63 28.94 -16.48
C ARG A 531 10.14 28.59 -16.47
N GLN A 532 9.65 27.95 -17.55
CA GLN A 532 8.25 27.52 -17.64
C GLN A 532 7.87 26.56 -16.50
N LEU A 533 8.74 25.58 -16.19
CA LEU A 533 8.49 24.63 -15.10
C LEU A 533 8.47 25.33 -13.73
N ILE A 534 9.34 26.33 -13.52
CA ILE A 534 9.37 27.11 -12.27
C ILE A 534 8.08 27.93 -12.11
N GLU A 535 7.61 28.58 -13.18
CA GLU A 535 6.34 29.31 -13.19
C GLU A 535 5.14 28.38 -12.94
N GLU A 536 5.12 27.20 -13.57
CA GLU A 536 4.10 26.17 -13.34
C GLU A 536 4.10 25.67 -11.89
N VAL A 537 5.26 25.48 -11.26
CA VAL A 537 5.38 25.10 -9.84
C VAL A 537 4.79 26.15 -8.91
N ALA A 538 4.98 27.44 -9.21
CA ALA A 538 4.41 28.53 -8.40
C ALA A 538 2.88 28.55 -8.50
N LEU A 539 2.31 28.27 -9.68
CA LEU A 539 0.86 28.14 -9.85
C LEU A 539 0.32 26.88 -9.15
N GLU A 540 1.05 25.75 -9.27
CA GLU A 540 0.72 24.47 -8.64
C GLU A 540 0.70 24.56 -7.11
N GLU A 541 1.53 25.40 -6.49
CA GLU A 541 1.59 25.56 -5.03
C GLU A 541 0.23 25.96 -4.43
N SER A 542 -0.51 26.85 -5.10
CA SER A 542 -1.85 27.24 -4.67
C SER A 542 -2.86 26.09 -4.75
N VAL A 543 -2.75 25.25 -5.79
CA VAL A 543 -3.60 24.07 -6.00
C VAL A 543 -3.28 22.99 -4.98
N VAL A 544 -2.00 22.72 -4.71
CA VAL A 544 -1.56 21.74 -3.71
C VAL A 544 -1.97 22.15 -2.31
N ARG A 545 -1.89 23.44 -1.97
CA ARG A 545 -2.38 23.97 -0.70
C ARG A 545 -3.88 23.70 -0.55
N LYS A 546 -4.68 24.06 -1.56
CA LYS A 546 -6.12 23.81 -1.60
C LYS A 546 -6.46 22.32 -1.47
N ASN A 547 -5.74 21.47 -2.19
CA ASN A 547 -5.87 20.01 -2.11
C ASN A 547 -5.56 19.47 -0.70
N THR A 548 -4.55 20.05 -0.03
CA THR A 548 -4.21 19.71 1.36
C THR A 548 -5.31 20.11 2.33
N GLU A 549 -5.88 21.31 2.16
CA GLU A 549 -7.03 21.78 2.94
C GLU A 549 -8.25 20.84 2.77
N ILE A 550 -8.56 20.43 1.53
CA ILE A 550 -9.62 19.45 1.22
C ILE A 550 -9.36 18.11 1.92
N SER A 551 -8.14 17.57 1.83
CA SER A 551 -7.79 16.27 2.42
C SER A 551 -7.91 16.29 3.95
N VAL A 552 -7.39 17.33 4.61
CA VAL A 552 -7.48 17.50 6.07
C VAL A 552 -8.93 17.67 6.51
N ALA A 553 -9.71 18.51 5.82
CA ALA A 553 -11.11 18.74 6.12
C ALA A 553 -11.95 17.46 5.96
N TYR A 554 -11.69 16.68 4.90
CA TYR A 554 -12.36 15.40 4.68
C TYR A 554 -12.03 14.40 5.78
N ALA A 555 -10.76 14.26 6.17
CA ALA A 555 -10.36 13.33 7.22
C ALA A 555 -11.04 13.65 8.56
N LEU A 556 -11.11 14.95 8.91
CA LEU A 556 -11.83 15.41 10.10
C LEU A 556 -13.34 15.21 9.98
N PHE A 557 -13.94 15.43 8.81
CA PHE A 557 -15.35 15.14 8.54
C PHE A 557 -15.67 13.66 8.78
N VAL A 558 -14.89 12.74 8.21
CA VAL A 558 -15.09 11.29 8.36
C VAL A 558 -14.90 10.85 9.81
N LEU A 559 -13.94 11.45 10.52
CA LEU A 559 -13.73 11.19 11.95
C LEU A 559 -14.96 11.61 12.77
N LYS A 560 -15.47 12.83 12.57
CA LYS A 560 -16.67 13.33 13.27
C LYS A 560 -17.91 12.52 12.92
N LEU A 561 -18.07 12.14 11.65
CA LEU A 561 -19.19 11.32 11.18
C LEU A 561 -19.18 9.93 11.81
N ASN A 562 -18.02 9.29 11.92
CA ASN A 562 -17.89 8.01 12.63
C ASN A 562 -18.13 8.16 14.13
N ALA A 563 -17.60 9.20 14.76
CA ALA A 563 -17.85 9.46 16.18
C ALA A 563 -19.35 9.66 16.48
N TYR A 564 -20.06 10.36 15.61
CA TYR A 564 -21.52 10.49 15.70
C TYR A 564 -22.22 9.14 15.55
N LYS A 565 -21.90 8.39 14.49
CA LYS A 565 -22.44 7.04 14.25
C LYS A 565 -22.23 6.10 15.44
N ASP A 566 -21.04 6.09 16.03
CA ASP A 566 -20.70 5.23 17.16
C ASP A 566 -21.37 5.70 18.48
N GLY A 567 -21.70 6.99 18.60
CA GLY A 567 -22.40 7.55 19.76
C GLY A 567 -23.94 7.44 19.71
N LEU A 568 -24.52 7.28 18.53
CA LEU A 568 -25.98 7.23 18.31
C LEU A 568 -26.71 6.16 19.17
N PRO A 569 -26.26 4.89 19.24
CA PRO A 569 -26.94 3.88 20.05
C PRO A 569 -27.07 4.27 21.52
N GLN A 570 -26.03 4.88 22.09
CA GLN A 570 -26.03 5.34 23.47
C GLN A 570 -27.01 6.50 23.68
N GLN A 571 -27.06 7.45 22.75
CA GLN A 571 -28.00 8.58 22.82
C GLN A 571 -29.46 8.13 22.72
N LEU A 572 -29.75 7.15 21.86
CA LEU A 572 -31.12 6.68 21.64
C LEU A 572 -31.70 5.92 22.83
N VAL A 573 -30.87 5.16 23.55
CA VAL A 573 -31.32 4.30 24.65
C VAL A 573 -31.00 4.87 26.05
N ALA A 574 -30.43 6.06 26.12
CA ALA A 574 -30.18 6.73 27.39
C ALA A 574 -31.47 6.77 28.23
N ASN A 575 -31.37 6.34 29.49
CA ASN A 575 -32.45 6.34 30.49
C ASN A 575 -33.68 5.46 30.18
N LEU A 576 -33.61 4.50 29.26
CA LEU A 576 -34.74 3.59 29.00
C LEU A 576 -34.72 2.30 29.85
N GLY A 577 -33.64 2.00 30.58
CA GLY A 577 -33.44 0.71 31.25
C GLY A 577 -34.62 0.27 32.12
N ASP A 578 -35.10 1.15 32.99
CA ASP A 578 -36.21 0.85 33.91
C ASP A 578 -37.54 0.68 33.17
N SER A 579 -37.79 1.49 32.14
CA SER A 579 -38.99 1.37 31.29
C SER A 579 -38.98 0.05 30.50
N ILE A 580 -37.82 -0.37 29.99
CA ILE A 580 -37.65 -1.64 29.28
C ILE A 580 -37.96 -2.82 30.22
N VAL A 581 -37.39 -2.82 31.43
CA VAL A 581 -37.64 -3.87 32.44
C VAL A 581 -39.12 -3.93 32.81
N THR A 582 -39.75 -2.78 33.00
CA THR A 582 -41.18 -2.68 33.34
C THR A 582 -42.05 -3.28 32.23
N LEU A 583 -41.82 -2.88 30.97
CA LEU A 583 -42.58 -3.37 29.82
C LEU A 583 -42.32 -4.86 29.55
N TYR A 584 -41.07 -5.31 29.62
CA TYR A 584 -40.73 -6.73 29.48
C TYR A 584 -41.46 -7.58 30.52
N ASN A 585 -41.43 -7.18 31.79
CA ASN A 585 -42.12 -7.91 32.86
C ASN A 585 -43.65 -7.89 32.68
N ALA A 586 -44.21 -6.87 32.05
CA ALA A 586 -45.63 -6.80 31.71
C ALA A 586 -46.00 -7.74 30.53
N PHE A 587 -45.13 -7.86 29.52
CA PHE A 587 -45.28 -8.84 28.43
C PHE A 587 -45.11 -10.28 28.91
N ASN A 588 -44.35 -10.49 29.97
CA ASN A 588 -44.02 -11.78 30.56
C ASN A 588 -44.67 -11.95 31.95
N ARG A 589 -45.90 -11.43 32.11
CA ARG A 589 -46.56 -11.36 33.43
C ARG A 589 -46.87 -12.73 34.05
N ASN A 590 -47.09 -13.73 33.22
CA ASN A 590 -47.41 -15.10 33.60
C ASN A 590 -46.17 -15.92 34.00
N ASP A 591 -44.98 -15.42 33.67
CA ASP A 591 -43.72 -16.11 33.92
C ASP A 591 -43.40 -16.08 35.43
N PRO A 592 -42.68 -17.10 35.94
CA PRO A 592 -42.30 -17.14 37.34
C PRO A 592 -41.40 -15.93 37.69
N PRO A 593 -41.40 -15.48 38.96
CA PRO A 593 -40.54 -14.37 39.39
C PRO A 593 -39.05 -14.56 39.06
N GLY A 594 -38.57 -15.81 38.95
CA GLY A 594 -37.20 -16.12 38.58
C GLY A 594 -36.82 -15.79 37.12
N GLU A 595 -37.79 -15.61 36.23
CA GLU A 595 -37.60 -15.26 34.81
C GLU A 595 -37.87 -13.78 34.53
N LYS A 596 -38.42 -13.06 35.51
CA LYS A 596 -38.63 -11.61 35.45
C LYS A 596 -37.32 -10.86 35.62
N LEU A 597 -37.20 -9.74 34.91
CA LEU A 597 -36.00 -8.92 34.93
C LEU A 597 -36.01 -7.95 36.12
N ALA A 598 -34.83 -7.77 36.70
CA ALA A 598 -34.50 -6.71 37.66
C ALA A 598 -33.66 -5.59 37.02
N GLY A 599 -32.92 -5.89 35.95
CA GLY A 599 -32.08 -4.92 35.25
C GLY A 599 -31.66 -5.40 33.87
N ILE A 600 -31.30 -4.47 33.00
CA ILE A 600 -30.84 -4.73 31.63
C ILE A 600 -29.66 -3.81 31.28
N LYS A 601 -28.67 -4.35 30.58
CA LYS A 601 -27.56 -3.61 29.97
C LYS A 601 -27.53 -3.91 28.48
N LEU A 602 -27.62 -2.86 27.69
CA LEU A 602 -27.62 -2.97 26.24
C LEU A 602 -26.19 -2.87 25.69
N PRO A 603 -25.89 -3.51 24.55
CA PRO A 603 -24.59 -3.44 23.92
C PRO A 603 -24.44 -2.09 23.18
N LEU A 604 -23.78 -1.12 23.82
CA LEU A 604 -23.59 0.23 23.28
C LEU A 604 -22.24 0.43 22.58
N MET A 605 -21.23 -0.38 22.93
CA MET A 605 -19.89 -0.34 22.33
C MET A 605 -19.54 -1.67 21.65
N GLN A 606 -18.50 -1.67 20.81
CA GLN A 606 -17.99 -2.89 20.17
C GLN A 606 -17.63 -3.96 21.22
N ASN A 607 -17.97 -5.22 20.93
CA ASN A 607 -17.77 -6.40 21.78
C ASN A 607 -18.52 -6.39 23.13
N GLN A 608 -19.41 -5.43 23.38
CA GLN A 608 -20.36 -5.54 24.50
C GLN A 608 -21.48 -6.50 24.15
N ARG A 609 -22.02 -7.16 25.17
CA ARG A 609 -23.14 -8.09 25.03
C ARG A 609 -24.40 -7.51 25.65
N LEU A 610 -25.55 -8.00 25.18
CA LEU A 610 -26.82 -7.77 25.86
C LEU A 610 -26.84 -8.57 27.15
N GLU A 611 -26.86 -7.89 28.29
CA GLU A 611 -26.89 -8.55 29.60
C GLU A 611 -28.19 -8.25 30.35
N VAL A 612 -28.69 -9.24 31.07
CA VAL A 612 -29.90 -9.13 31.90
C VAL A 612 -29.64 -9.64 33.32
N ALA A 613 -30.27 -9.01 34.29
CA ALA A 613 -30.32 -9.47 35.68
C ALA A 613 -31.75 -9.87 36.01
N PHE A 614 -31.94 -11.00 36.69
CA PHE A 614 -33.25 -11.53 37.06
C PHE A 614 -33.64 -11.13 38.49
N GLN A 615 -34.94 -11.11 38.83
CA GLN A 615 -35.41 -10.70 40.17
C GLN A 615 -34.93 -11.63 41.29
N ASN A 616 -34.69 -12.91 41.00
CA ASN A 616 -34.11 -13.86 41.95
C ASN A 616 -32.62 -13.60 42.23
N ASN A 617 -31.91 -12.89 41.35
CA ASN A 617 -30.49 -12.56 41.48
C ASN A 617 -30.17 -11.19 40.84
N PRO A 618 -30.61 -10.08 41.47
CA PRO A 618 -30.54 -8.76 40.87
C PRO A 618 -29.11 -8.21 40.74
N ALA A 619 -28.15 -8.76 41.49
CA ALA A 619 -26.76 -8.30 41.47
C ALA A 619 -25.92 -8.93 40.35
N LYS A 620 -26.39 -10.04 39.74
CA LYS A 620 -25.64 -10.78 38.73
C LYS A 620 -26.25 -10.59 37.35
N PHE A 621 -25.44 -10.08 36.43
CA PHE A 621 -25.78 -9.98 35.02
C PHE A 621 -25.38 -11.25 34.29
N PHE A 622 -26.28 -11.74 33.45
CA PHE A 622 -26.09 -12.87 32.56
C PHE A 622 -26.20 -12.40 31.12
N ASP A 623 -25.46 -13.04 30.23
CA ASP A 623 -25.62 -12.84 28.80
C ASP A 623 -27.03 -13.27 28.39
N ALA A 624 -27.86 -12.31 27.98
CA ALA A 624 -29.28 -12.51 27.71
C ALA A 624 -29.49 -13.59 26.65
N LEU A 625 -28.57 -13.73 25.71
CA LEU A 625 -28.71 -14.64 24.57
C LEU A 625 -28.34 -16.09 24.89
N HIS A 626 -27.56 -16.29 25.95
CA HIS A 626 -27.26 -17.62 26.45
C HIS A 626 -28.35 -18.16 27.38
N VAL A 627 -29.18 -17.28 27.94
CA VAL A 627 -30.16 -17.64 28.97
C VAL A 627 -31.61 -17.52 28.48
N LEU A 628 -31.91 -16.59 27.58
CA LEU A 628 -33.27 -16.35 27.08
C LEU A 628 -33.55 -17.11 25.79
N SER A 629 -34.80 -17.54 25.61
CA SER A 629 -35.27 -18.06 24.32
C SER A 629 -35.47 -16.94 23.29
N GLU A 630 -35.63 -17.31 22.02
CA GLU A 630 -35.86 -16.33 20.94
C GLU A 630 -37.11 -15.46 21.21
N GLY A 631 -38.21 -16.05 21.71
CA GLY A 631 -39.43 -15.33 22.09
C GLY A 631 -39.17 -14.23 23.12
N HIS A 632 -38.38 -14.50 24.16
CA HIS A 632 -38.01 -13.51 25.16
C HIS A 632 -37.12 -12.39 24.58
N VAL A 633 -36.20 -12.72 23.66
CA VAL A 633 -35.39 -11.71 22.97
C VAL A 633 -36.26 -10.79 22.10
N ARG A 634 -37.28 -11.34 21.43
CA ARG A 634 -38.29 -10.56 20.67
C ARG A 634 -39.11 -9.66 21.60
N CYS A 635 -39.50 -10.15 22.78
CA CYS A 635 -40.15 -9.32 23.81
C CYS A 635 -39.26 -8.17 24.30
N ILE A 636 -37.94 -8.37 24.42
CA ILE A 636 -36.98 -7.28 24.72
C ILE A 636 -36.97 -6.26 23.58
N GLY A 637 -36.87 -6.70 22.32
CA GLY A 637 -36.90 -5.80 21.16
C GLY A 637 -38.16 -4.95 21.11
N LEU A 638 -39.33 -5.55 21.35
CA LEU A 638 -40.61 -4.83 21.46
C LEU A 638 -40.61 -3.85 22.65
N ALA A 639 -40.09 -4.26 23.81
CA ALA A 639 -40.01 -3.40 24.99
C ALA A 639 -39.13 -2.17 24.76
N ILE A 640 -38.01 -2.31 24.04
CA ILE A 640 -37.14 -1.18 23.68
C ILE A 640 -37.86 -0.18 22.78
N LEU A 641 -38.55 -0.66 21.73
CA LEU A 641 -39.30 0.20 20.81
C LEU A 641 -40.41 0.97 21.53
N LEU A 642 -41.16 0.28 22.38
CA LEU A 642 -42.27 0.88 23.13
C LEU A 642 -41.79 1.81 24.24
N ALA A 643 -40.70 1.47 24.95
CA ALA A 643 -40.05 2.37 25.90
C ALA A 643 -39.60 3.67 25.21
N LYS A 644 -39.03 3.57 24.00
CA LYS A 644 -38.63 4.75 23.23
C LYS A 644 -39.84 5.59 22.84
N ASN A 645 -40.91 4.99 22.34
CA ASN A 645 -42.16 5.69 22.00
C ASN A 645 -42.76 6.45 23.20
N ILE A 646 -42.72 5.86 24.40
CA ILE A 646 -43.18 6.52 25.64
C ILE A 646 -42.24 7.68 26.00
N SER A 647 -40.92 7.46 25.98
CA SER A 647 -39.93 8.48 26.34
C SER A 647 -39.96 9.72 25.43
N GLU A 648 -40.27 9.52 24.14
CA GLU A 648 -40.38 10.59 23.15
C GLU A 648 -41.80 11.20 23.09
N GLN A 649 -42.71 10.74 23.95
CA GLN A 649 -44.10 11.25 24.04
C GLN A 649 -44.86 11.20 22.70
N CYS A 650 -44.60 10.18 21.88
CA CYS A 650 -45.24 10.04 20.58
C CYS A 650 -46.78 9.91 20.72
N PRO A 651 -47.60 10.60 19.91
CA PRO A 651 -49.07 10.52 20.02
C PRO A 651 -49.66 9.21 19.46
N LEU A 652 -48.88 8.47 18.67
CA LEU A 652 -49.34 7.33 17.89
C LEU A 652 -48.52 6.07 18.17
N LEU A 653 -49.17 4.93 17.97
CA LEU A 653 -48.52 3.62 17.92
C LEU A 653 -49.11 2.81 16.76
N ILE A 654 -48.30 2.58 15.73
CA ILE A 654 -48.66 1.92 14.48
C ILE A 654 -47.90 0.61 14.39
N PHE A 655 -48.62 -0.49 14.30
CA PHE A 655 -48.08 -1.84 14.28
C PHE A 655 -48.32 -2.51 12.93
N ASP A 656 -47.23 -2.83 12.21
CA ASP A 656 -47.29 -3.67 11.00
C ASP A 656 -46.95 -5.12 11.34
N ASP A 657 -48.00 -5.86 11.74
CA ASP A 657 -47.98 -7.29 12.04
C ASP A 657 -46.95 -7.74 13.12
N PRO A 658 -46.88 -7.06 14.29
CA PRO A 658 -45.87 -7.33 15.32
C PRO A 658 -46.05 -8.70 16.00
N VAL A 659 -47.28 -9.20 16.01
CA VAL A 659 -47.71 -10.44 16.69
C VAL A 659 -47.10 -11.66 16.03
N ASN A 660 -46.87 -11.56 14.73
CA ASN A 660 -46.28 -12.63 13.93
C ASN A 660 -44.81 -12.87 14.28
N ALA A 661 -44.14 -11.87 14.86
CA ALA A 661 -42.79 -11.99 15.39
C ALA A 661 -42.79 -12.57 16.81
N ILE A 662 -43.94 -12.81 17.45
CA ILE A 662 -44.00 -13.18 18.88
C ILE A 662 -44.76 -14.50 19.08
N ASP A 663 -44.22 -15.34 19.96
CA ASP A 663 -44.73 -16.67 20.27
C ASP A 663 -46.09 -16.59 20.97
N ASP A 664 -46.93 -17.63 20.78
CA ASP A 664 -48.32 -17.66 21.24
C ASP A 664 -48.48 -17.43 22.75
N ASP A 665 -47.56 -17.97 23.56
CA ASP A 665 -47.59 -17.89 25.03
C ASP A 665 -47.51 -16.44 25.55
N HIS A 666 -46.85 -15.54 24.81
CA HIS A 666 -46.70 -14.14 25.19
C HIS A 666 -47.82 -13.24 24.62
N ARG A 667 -48.58 -13.71 23.61
CA ARG A 667 -49.57 -12.89 22.90
C ARG A 667 -50.69 -12.38 23.80
N GLU A 668 -51.20 -13.20 24.72
CA GLU A 668 -52.23 -12.76 25.67
C GLU A 668 -51.71 -11.61 26.53
N SER A 669 -50.55 -11.79 27.15
CA SER A 669 -49.93 -10.81 28.03
C SER A 669 -49.64 -9.49 27.32
N ILE A 670 -49.17 -9.53 26.06
CA ILE A 670 -48.93 -8.34 25.25
C ILE A 670 -50.23 -7.59 24.93
N ARG A 671 -51.31 -8.30 24.56
CA ARG A 671 -52.62 -7.66 24.33
C ARG A 671 -53.09 -6.92 25.58
N ARG A 672 -52.93 -7.54 26.75
CA ARG A 672 -53.28 -6.91 28.02
C ARG A 672 -52.43 -5.67 28.30
N THR A 673 -51.11 -5.75 28.08
CA THR A 673 -50.23 -4.58 28.24
C THR A 673 -50.58 -3.42 27.29
N LEU A 674 -50.99 -3.72 26.06
CA LEU A 674 -51.31 -2.70 25.06
C LEU A 674 -52.69 -2.06 25.26
N PHE A 675 -53.68 -2.83 25.73
CA PHE A 675 -55.08 -2.41 25.72
C PHE A 675 -55.74 -2.29 27.10
N GLU A 676 -55.29 -3.05 28.11
CA GLU A 676 -55.81 -2.95 29.50
C GLU A 676 -54.96 -2.01 30.38
N ASP A 677 -53.63 -2.11 30.28
CA ASP A 677 -52.72 -1.36 31.15
C ASP A 677 -52.67 0.14 30.76
N ALA A 678 -52.33 1.00 31.73
CA ALA A 678 -52.35 2.45 31.55
C ALA A 678 -51.21 3.02 30.66
N PHE A 679 -50.24 2.20 30.24
CA PHE A 679 -49.03 2.64 29.53
C PHE A 679 -49.32 3.39 28.21
N PHE A 680 -50.41 3.03 27.53
CA PHE A 680 -50.78 3.56 26.22
C PHE A 680 -52.23 4.08 26.21
N ALA A 681 -52.72 4.53 27.36
CA ALA A 681 -54.10 5.01 27.54
C ALA A 681 -54.40 6.27 26.71
N ASP A 682 -53.41 7.13 26.53
CA ASP A 682 -53.45 8.45 25.90
C ASP A 682 -53.09 8.44 24.40
N LYS A 683 -52.66 7.29 23.86
CA LYS A 683 -52.20 7.16 22.47
C LYS A 683 -53.27 6.54 21.57
N GLN A 684 -53.25 6.92 20.30
CA GLN A 684 -53.99 6.22 19.26
C GLN A 684 -53.18 5.00 18.78
N ILE A 685 -53.84 3.83 18.73
CA ILE A 685 -53.23 2.57 18.30
C ILE A 685 -53.84 2.16 16.96
N ILE A 686 -52.99 1.98 15.95
CA ILE A 686 -53.34 1.40 14.65
C ILE A 686 -52.61 0.07 14.53
N LEU A 687 -53.36 -1.03 14.44
CA LEU A 687 -52.79 -2.37 14.47
C LEU A 687 -53.23 -3.16 13.25
N ALA A 688 -52.28 -3.48 12.38
CA ALA A 688 -52.45 -4.47 11.33
C ALA A 688 -52.02 -5.85 11.81
N CYS A 689 -52.89 -6.85 11.64
CA CYS A 689 -52.61 -8.24 12.01
C CYS A 689 -53.15 -9.22 10.95
N HIS A 690 -52.51 -10.39 10.89
CA HIS A 690 -52.91 -11.50 10.01
C HIS A 690 -53.72 -12.60 10.72
N GLY A 691 -53.59 -12.72 12.05
CA GLY A 691 -54.20 -13.79 12.82
C GLY A 691 -55.63 -13.46 13.23
N GLU A 692 -56.60 -14.27 12.78
CA GLU A 692 -58.03 -14.05 13.06
C GLU A 692 -58.37 -14.17 14.54
N GLU A 693 -57.85 -15.20 15.22
CA GLU A 693 -58.04 -15.37 16.66
C GLU A 693 -57.43 -14.20 17.44
N PHE A 694 -56.28 -13.68 17.00
CA PHE A 694 -55.67 -12.53 17.67
C PHE A 694 -56.52 -11.27 17.55
N PHE A 695 -57.04 -10.99 16.36
CA PHE A 695 -57.94 -9.86 16.10
C PHE A 695 -59.23 -9.96 16.93
N LYS A 696 -59.83 -11.15 16.94
CA LYS A 696 -61.03 -11.48 17.69
C LYS A 696 -60.82 -11.36 19.20
N ASP A 697 -59.70 -11.85 19.71
CA ASP A 697 -59.37 -11.77 21.13
C ASP A 697 -59.22 -10.32 21.59
N ILE A 698 -58.61 -9.43 20.79
CA ILE A 698 -58.52 -7.99 21.14
C ILE A 698 -59.90 -7.39 21.30
N GLN A 699 -60.81 -7.64 20.35
CA GLN A 699 -62.16 -7.08 20.42
C GLN A 699 -62.97 -7.61 21.60
N ASN A 700 -62.72 -8.85 22.02
CA ASN A 700 -63.41 -9.45 23.17
C ASN A 700 -62.72 -9.14 24.51
N LEU A 701 -61.46 -8.73 24.49
CA LEU A 701 -60.76 -8.19 25.66
C LEU A 701 -61.38 -6.86 26.09
N LEU A 702 -61.60 -5.98 25.10
CA LEU A 702 -62.17 -4.65 25.31
C LEU A 702 -63.64 -4.71 25.75
N PRO A 703 -64.08 -3.77 26.62
CA PRO A 703 -65.50 -3.58 26.88
C PRO A 703 -66.27 -3.29 25.60
N ALA A 704 -67.50 -3.79 25.49
CA ALA A 704 -68.35 -3.64 24.30
C ALA A 704 -68.52 -2.17 23.84
N PRO A 705 -68.69 -1.17 24.72
CA PRO A 705 -68.75 0.23 24.30
C PRO A 705 -67.45 0.73 23.65
N VAL A 706 -66.29 0.32 24.18
CA VAL A 706 -64.97 0.70 23.65
C VAL A 706 -64.73 -0.02 22.32
N ALA A 707 -65.07 -1.30 22.23
CA ALA A 707 -64.98 -2.07 20.99
C ALA A 707 -65.90 -1.48 19.90
N ALA A 708 -67.08 -0.98 20.24
CA ALA A 708 -68.01 -0.36 19.30
C ALA A 708 -67.49 0.99 18.75
N GLN A 709 -66.67 1.70 19.53
CA GLN A 709 -66.02 2.93 19.08
C GLN A 709 -64.79 2.67 18.21
N SER A 710 -64.24 1.44 18.23
CA SER A 710 -63.09 1.07 17.41
C SER A 710 -63.43 1.00 15.92
N LYS A 711 -62.48 1.41 15.07
CA LYS A 711 -62.60 1.28 13.61
C LYS A 711 -61.96 -0.01 13.16
N THR A 712 -62.61 -0.73 12.25
CA THR A 712 -62.15 -2.06 11.84
C THR A 712 -62.20 -2.21 10.33
N PHE A 713 -61.12 -2.72 9.75
CA PHE A 713 -60.99 -2.94 8.30
C PHE A 713 -60.52 -4.37 8.03
N SER A 714 -61.13 -5.04 7.04
CA SER A 714 -60.71 -6.38 6.63
C SER A 714 -60.16 -6.35 5.21
N PHE A 715 -58.87 -6.57 5.06
CA PHE A 715 -58.18 -6.74 3.79
C PHE A 715 -58.38 -8.18 3.30
N LEU A 716 -59.16 -8.33 2.24
CA LEU A 716 -59.60 -9.61 1.72
C LEU A 716 -58.59 -10.18 0.71
N PRO A 717 -58.52 -11.52 0.56
CA PRO A 717 -57.80 -12.14 -0.55
C PRO A 717 -58.24 -11.60 -1.91
N ARG A 718 -57.27 -11.49 -2.82
CA ARG A 718 -57.53 -11.13 -4.22
C ARG A 718 -58.24 -12.30 -4.88
N LEU A 719 -59.37 -12.02 -5.54
CA LEU A 719 -60.16 -13.04 -6.23
C LEU A 719 -60.06 -12.99 -7.75
N ASP A 720 -59.57 -11.88 -8.34
CA ASP A 720 -59.22 -11.69 -9.77
C ASP A 720 -58.93 -10.20 -10.11
N GLU A 721 -59.17 -9.28 -9.17
CA GLU A 721 -58.92 -7.84 -9.35
C GLU A 721 -57.46 -7.45 -9.05
N LEU A 722 -56.93 -6.49 -9.82
CA LEU A 722 -55.59 -5.93 -9.64
C LEU A 722 -55.50 -4.88 -8.50
N HIS A 723 -56.64 -4.59 -7.87
CA HIS A 723 -56.77 -3.66 -6.74
C HIS A 723 -56.88 -4.40 -5.40
N ILE A 724 -56.44 -3.76 -4.31
CA ILE A 724 -56.62 -4.30 -2.95
C ILE A 724 -58.11 -4.31 -2.61
N ARG A 725 -58.61 -5.42 -2.08
CA ARG A 725 -60.00 -5.51 -1.62
C ARG A 725 -60.07 -5.23 -0.13
N VAL A 726 -60.74 -4.14 0.23
CA VAL A 726 -60.99 -3.76 1.63
C VAL A 726 -62.48 -3.85 1.90
N ASP A 727 -62.85 -4.55 2.98
CA ASP A 727 -64.17 -4.48 3.58
C ASP A 727 -64.16 -3.44 4.71
N PHE A 728 -64.89 -2.34 4.48
CA PHE A 728 -65.06 -1.24 5.43
C PHE A 728 -66.21 -1.49 6.41
N ASN A 729 -67.09 -2.45 6.13
CA ASN A 729 -68.27 -2.77 6.95
C ASN A 729 -68.12 -4.13 7.63
N CYS A 730 -66.96 -4.30 8.27
CA CYS A 730 -66.61 -5.50 9.00
C CYS A 730 -67.68 -5.90 10.02
N ALA A 731 -68.10 -7.17 10.02
CA ALA A 731 -68.87 -7.71 11.14
C ALA A 731 -68.03 -7.60 12.42
N PRO A 732 -68.58 -7.11 13.55
CA PRO A 732 -67.85 -7.08 14.81
C PRO A 732 -67.46 -8.51 15.21
N ARG A 733 -66.24 -8.71 15.69
CA ARG A 733 -65.77 -9.98 16.27
C ARG A 733 -65.99 -10.01 17.79
N ASN A 734 -66.30 -8.87 18.41
CA ASN A 734 -66.81 -8.81 19.77
C ASN A 734 -68.16 -9.57 19.86
N TYR A 735 -68.25 -10.54 20.77
CA TYR A 735 -69.40 -11.42 20.88
C TYR A 735 -70.68 -10.68 21.31
N ILE A 736 -70.57 -9.67 22.17
CA ILE A 736 -71.72 -8.90 22.68
C ILE A 736 -72.31 -8.04 21.55
N LEU A 737 -71.46 -7.30 20.84
CA LEU A 737 -71.87 -6.50 19.69
C LEU A 737 -72.45 -7.37 18.56
N SER A 738 -71.85 -8.54 18.33
CA SER A 738 -72.39 -9.54 17.39
C SER A 738 -73.77 -10.01 17.81
N ALA A 739 -73.97 -10.36 19.09
CA ALA A 739 -75.26 -10.80 19.62
C ALA A 739 -76.34 -9.72 19.43
N ARG A 740 -76.01 -8.46 19.73
CA ARG A 740 -76.90 -7.31 19.54
C ARG A 740 -77.24 -7.07 18.06
N SER A 741 -76.26 -7.22 17.17
CA SER A 741 -76.45 -7.10 15.71
C SER A 741 -77.39 -8.17 15.16
N HIS A 742 -77.16 -9.45 15.50
CA HIS A 742 -78.03 -10.56 15.11
C HIS A 742 -79.45 -10.41 15.69
N TYR A 743 -79.57 -9.98 16.96
CA TYR A 743 -80.87 -9.67 17.57
C TYR A 743 -81.63 -8.59 16.79
N GLY A 744 -80.95 -7.51 16.40
CA GLY A 744 -81.53 -6.43 15.59
C GLY A 744 -81.98 -6.89 14.20
N ARG A 745 -81.33 -7.89 13.62
CA ARG A 745 -81.70 -8.54 12.35
C ARG A 745 -82.76 -9.64 12.50
N ASN A 746 -83.28 -9.85 13.71
CA ASN A 746 -84.23 -10.91 14.06
C ASN A 746 -83.68 -12.34 13.91
N GLU A 747 -82.35 -12.50 13.94
CA GLU A 747 -81.63 -13.78 13.89
C GLU A 747 -81.42 -14.32 15.32
N ILE A 748 -82.52 -14.64 16.02
CA ILE A 748 -82.52 -14.91 17.48
C ILE A 748 -81.60 -16.07 17.88
N ARG A 749 -81.52 -17.11 17.05
CA ARG A 749 -80.64 -18.27 17.29
C ARG A 749 -79.16 -17.86 17.24
N GLU A 750 -78.75 -17.07 16.26
CA GLU A 750 -77.37 -16.56 16.15
C GLU A 750 -77.05 -15.60 17.29
N ALA A 751 -78.01 -14.76 17.69
CA ALA A 751 -77.87 -13.91 18.88
C ALA A 751 -77.57 -14.75 20.13
N LEU A 752 -78.31 -15.84 20.36
CA LEU A 752 -78.08 -16.77 21.47
C LEU A 752 -76.73 -17.51 21.37
N THR A 753 -76.29 -17.89 20.17
CA THR A 753 -74.94 -18.47 19.95
C THR A 753 -73.86 -17.50 20.40
N LYS A 754 -73.99 -16.21 20.05
CA LYS A 754 -73.06 -15.17 20.46
C LYS A 754 -73.18 -14.82 21.94
N CYS A 755 -74.38 -14.85 22.53
CA CYS A 755 -74.57 -14.73 23.98
C CYS A 755 -73.85 -15.84 24.74
N ARG A 756 -73.89 -17.08 24.26
CA ARG A 756 -73.15 -18.20 24.85
C ARG A 756 -71.65 -17.93 24.84
N GLN A 757 -71.10 -17.57 23.69
CA GLN A 757 -69.67 -17.26 23.54
C GLN A 757 -69.24 -16.09 24.45
N SER A 758 -70.06 -15.05 24.51
CA SER A 758 -69.84 -13.90 25.40
C SER A 758 -69.89 -14.30 26.88
N LEU A 759 -70.94 -15.01 27.30
CA LEU A 759 -71.11 -15.44 28.69
C LEU A 759 -69.95 -16.34 29.13
N GLU A 760 -69.53 -17.27 28.27
CA GLU A 760 -68.38 -18.12 28.53
C GLU A 760 -67.09 -17.30 28.70
N SER A 761 -66.85 -16.36 27.80
CA SER A 761 -65.68 -15.47 27.83
C SER A 761 -65.66 -14.59 29.09
N LEU A 762 -66.80 -13.97 29.44
CA LEU A 762 -66.92 -13.13 30.63
C LEU A 762 -66.77 -13.94 31.92
N MET A 763 -67.48 -15.07 32.04
CA MET A 763 -67.48 -15.86 33.27
C MET A 763 -66.12 -16.48 33.56
N LYS A 764 -65.49 -17.11 32.55
CA LYS A 764 -64.16 -17.72 32.72
C LYS A 764 -63.04 -16.69 32.78
N GLY A 765 -63.14 -15.63 31.97
CA GLY A 765 -62.09 -14.63 31.81
C GLY A 765 -62.14 -13.53 32.85
N LYS A 766 -63.20 -12.72 32.87
CA LYS A 766 -63.27 -11.47 33.65
C LYS A 766 -63.83 -11.69 35.05
N VAL A 767 -65.00 -12.34 35.16
CA VAL A 767 -65.73 -12.50 36.43
C VAL A 767 -64.98 -13.40 37.41
N TRP A 768 -64.46 -14.54 36.97
CA TRP A 768 -63.70 -15.42 37.86
C TRP A 768 -62.41 -14.74 38.34
N ARG A 769 -61.69 -14.00 37.49
CA ARG A 769 -60.53 -13.19 37.90
C ARG A 769 -60.92 -12.12 38.92
N TYR A 770 -62.04 -11.43 38.71
CA TYR A 770 -62.59 -10.46 39.65
C TYR A 770 -62.89 -11.10 41.02
N VAL A 771 -63.52 -12.28 41.04
CA VAL A 771 -63.77 -13.04 42.27
C VAL A 771 -62.46 -13.44 42.97
N ASN A 772 -61.46 -13.88 42.21
CA ASN A 772 -60.16 -14.26 42.77
C ASN A 772 -59.38 -13.06 43.34
N LYS A 773 -59.60 -11.85 42.80
CA LYS A 773 -58.92 -10.63 43.24
C LYS A 773 -59.53 -10.04 44.52
N HIS A 774 -60.85 -10.10 44.68
CA HIS A 774 -61.59 -9.43 45.76
C HIS A 774 -62.21 -10.40 46.80
N GLY A 775 -62.11 -11.71 46.59
CA GLY A 775 -62.65 -12.75 47.45
C GLY A 775 -61.95 -14.11 47.27
N ASP A 776 -62.68 -15.20 47.51
CA ASP A 776 -62.18 -16.58 47.34
C ASP A 776 -62.47 -17.11 45.92
N GLY A 777 -61.41 -17.30 45.14
CA GLY A 777 -61.47 -17.80 43.76
C GLY A 777 -61.77 -19.31 43.64
N ASN A 778 -61.83 -20.08 44.73
CA ASN A 778 -62.06 -21.52 44.67
C ASN A 778 -63.55 -21.85 44.41
N LEU A 779 -63.82 -22.61 43.34
CA LEU A 779 -65.17 -23.02 42.93
C LEU A 779 -65.35 -24.54 43.03
N SER A 780 -66.50 -24.99 43.52
CA SER A 780 -66.89 -26.41 43.51
C SER A 780 -67.80 -26.71 42.30
N LEU A 781 -67.20 -27.13 41.19
CA LEU A 781 -67.92 -27.41 39.94
C LEU A 781 -68.26 -28.90 39.81
N LYS A 782 -69.55 -29.21 39.64
CA LYS A 782 -70.05 -30.57 39.32
C LYS A 782 -69.95 -30.84 37.81
N LEU A 783 -69.24 -31.90 37.43
CA LEU A 783 -69.14 -32.37 36.04
C LEU A 783 -69.99 -33.63 35.83
N ARG A 784 -70.65 -33.75 34.67
CA ARG A 784 -71.49 -34.91 34.34
C ARG A 784 -70.68 -36.15 33.93
N SER A 785 -69.46 -35.97 33.44
CA SER A 785 -68.49 -37.03 33.12
C SER A 785 -67.08 -36.44 33.12
N ALA A 786 -66.05 -37.29 33.11
CA ALA A 786 -64.64 -36.85 33.13
C ALA A 786 -64.26 -35.94 31.94
N ASN A 787 -64.95 -36.09 30.80
CA ASN A 787 -64.68 -35.33 29.57
C ASN A 787 -65.75 -34.27 29.27
N ALA A 788 -66.74 -34.08 30.16
CA ALA A 788 -67.80 -33.10 29.93
C ALA A 788 -67.27 -31.67 30.12
N PRO A 789 -67.60 -30.72 29.21
CA PRO A 789 -67.27 -29.31 29.42
C PRO A 789 -68.02 -28.75 30.64
N ILE A 790 -67.46 -27.70 31.25
CA ILE A 790 -68.10 -27.00 32.37
C ILE A 790 -69.42 -26.37 31.89
N GLU A 791 -70.52 -26.71 32.56
CA GLU A 791 -71.82 -26.09 32.27
C GLU A 791 -71.81 -24.62 32.70
N LEU A 792 -72.17 -23.72 31.78
CA LEU A 792 -72.20 -22.28 32.04
C LEU A 792 -73.13 -21.92 33.18
N ARG A 793 -74.24 -22.65 33.35
CA ARG A 793 -75.13 -22.49 34.51
C ARG A 793 -74.40 -22.70 35.83
N ASN A 794 -73.74 -23.84 35.94
CA ASN A 794 -73.07 -24.25 37.16
C ASN A 794 -71.95 -23.26 37.52
N LEU A 795 -71.18 -22.83 36.51
CA LEU A 795 -70.17 -21.79 36.69
C LEU A 795 -70.78 -20.47 37.17
N SER A 796 -71.86 -20.00 36.51
CA SER A 796 -72.52 -18.74 36.85
C SER A 796 -73.13 -18.75 38.25
N ASP A 797 -73.78 -19.85 38.65
CA ASP A 797 -74.37 -20.01 39.99
C ASP A 797 -73.29 -20.06 41.08
N GLN A 798 -72.16 -20.73 40.84
CA GLN A 798 -71.04 -20.76 41.80
C GLN A 798 -70.38 -19.39 41.95
N LEU A 799 -70.12 -18.68 40.84
CA LEU A 799 -69.57 -17.32 40.86
C LEU A 799 -70.52 -16.36 41.58
N LYS A 800 -71.83 -16.43 41.29
CA LYS A 800 -72.87 -15.67 42.00
C LYS A 800 -72.82 -15.91 43.50
N LYS A 801 -72.73 -17.19 43.91
CA LYS A 801 -72.67 -17.57 45.33
C LYS A 801 -71.43 -16.99 46.02
N GLN A 802 -70.27 -16.98 45.36
CA GLN A 802 -69.05 -16.40 45.92
C GLN A 802 -69.14 -14.89 46.06
N ILE A 803 -69.64 -14.19 45.03
CA ILE A 803 -69.84 -12.73 45.09
C ILE A 803 -70.87 -12.36 46.15
N GLY A 804 -71.94 -13.15 46.31
CA GLY A 804 -73.02 -12.92 47.26
C GLY A 804 -72.64 -13.09 48.74
N ARG A 805 -71.44 -13.59 49.06
CA ARG A 805 -71.02 -13.74 50.47
C ARG A 805 -70.79 -12.39 51.14
N ALA A 806 -70.97 -12.33 52.46
CA ALA A 806 -70.84 -11.09 53.23
C ALA A 806 -69.39 -10.58 53.34
N ASP A 807 -68.41 -11.48 53.20
CA ASP A 807 -66.97 -11.22 53.24
C ASP A 807 -66.39 -10.74 51.89
N PHE A 808 -67.18 -10.76 50.81
CA PHE A 808 -66.76 -10.24 49.51
C PHE A 808 -66.73 -8.70 49.53
N ASN A 809 -65.53 -8.12 49.52
CA ASN A 809 -65.31 -6.69 49.75
C ASN A 809 -64.89 -5.97 48.46
N ASP A 810 -65.88 -5.44 47.73
CA ASP A 810 -65.67 -4.54 46.60
C ASP A 810 -66.83 -3.52 46.47
N PRO A 811 -66.58 -2.22 46.21
CA PRO A 811 -67.62 -1.21 46.03
C PRO A 811 -68.54 -1.45 44.82
N ASN A 812 -68.04 -2.11 43.78
CA ASN A 812 -68.75 -2.42 42.53
C ASN A 812 -69.48 -3.78 42.57
N LYS A 813 -69.46 -4.45 43.72
CA LYS A 813 -70.11 -5.75 43.97
C LYS A 813 -71.53 -5.85 43.42
N ASN A 814 -72.38 -4.85 43.67
CA ASN A 814 -73.78 -4.89 43.23
C ASN A 814 -73.92 -4.81 41.71
N ALA A 815 -73.07 -4.04 41.04
CA ALA A 815 -73.09 -3.92 39.58
C ALA A 815 -72.68 -5.22 38.88
N VAL A 816 -71.84 -6.04 39.52
CA VAL A 816 -71.48 -7.39 39.02
C VAL A 816 -72.51 -8.44 39.44
N PHE A 817 -73.04 -8.36 40.66
CA PHE A 817 -73.98 -9.36 41.20
C PHE A 817 -75.34 -9.32 40.49
N THR A 818 -75.93 -8.12 40.30
CA THR A 818 -77.28 -7.97 39.74
C THR A 818 -77.42 -8.57 38.32
N PRO A 819 -76.50 -8.34 37.37
CA PRO A 819 -76.62 -8.96 36.05
C PRO A 819 -76.50 -10.49 36.09
N ILE A 820 -75.66 -11.04 36.95
CA ILE A 820 -75.56 -12.50 37.14
C ILE A 820 -76.82 -13.04 37.80
N ASP A 821 -77.43 -12.30 38.73
CA ASP A 821 -78.71 -12.64 39.35
C ASP A 821 -79.84 -12.68 38.32
N VAL A 822 -79.90 -11.71 37.40
CA VAL A 822 -80.86 -11.71 36.29
C VAL A 822 -80.64 -12.92 35.37
N LEU A 823 -79.40 -13.18 34.95
CA LEU A 823 -79.07 -14.35 34.10
C LEU A 823 -79.43 -15.66 34.80
N THR A 824 -79.12 -15.79 36.09
CA THR A 824 -79.45 -16.98 36.87
C THR A 824 -80.91 -17.02 37.33
N GLY A 825 -81.66 -15.92 37.24
CA GLY A 825 -83.08 -15.85 37.59
C GLY A 825 -83.97 -16.60 36.60
N PHE A 826 -83.52 -16.74 35.34
CA PHE A 826 -84.20 -17.58 34.36
C PHE A 826 -84.15 -19.06 34.78
N SER A 827 -85.25 -19.79 34.54
CA SER A 827 -85.31 -21.23 34.80
C SER A 827 -84.20 -21.93 34.01
N GLY A 828 -83.39 -22.75 34.70
CA GLY A 828 -82.35 -23.55 34.05
C GLY A 828 -82.90 -24.57 33.04
N GLU A 829 -84.22 -24.84 33.10
CA GLU A 829 -84.96 -25.69 32.16
C GLU A 829 -85.54 -24.93 30.96
N SER A 830 -85.40 -23.60 30.91
CA SER A 830 -85.77 -22.78 29.75
C SER A 830 -84.98 -23.21 28.51
N ARG A 831 -85.58 -23.05 27.33
CA ARG A 831 -84.96 -23.45 26.05
C ARG A 831 -83.74 -22.60 25.76
N GLU A 832 -83.84 -21.31 26.05
CA GLU A 832 -82.80 -20.29 25.89
C GLU A 832 -81.57 -20.65 26.75
N TRP A 833 -81.77 -20.98 28.03
CA TRP A 833 -80.66 -21.36 28.90
C TRP A 833 -80.07 -22.73 28.56
N ARG A 834 -80.91 -23.71 28.16
CA ARG A 834 -80.44 -25.00 27.65
C ARG A 834 -79.55 -24.81 26.42
N TYR A 835 -79.86 -23.84 25.54
CA TYR A 835 -79.04 -23.50 24.38
C TYR A 835 -77.66 -22.96 24.79
N LEU A 836 -77.60 -22.08 25.81
CA LEU A 836 -76.33 -21.58 26.36
C LEU A 836 -75.45 -22.72 26.93
N ASN A 837 -76.06 -23.75 27.55
CA ASN A 837 -75.32 -24.88 28.11
C ASN A 837 -74.90 -25.94 27.07
N LYS A 838 -75.79 -26.33 26.14
CA LYS A 838 -75.59 -27.46 25.22
C LYS A 838 -74.89 -27.09 23.90
N GLY A 839 -74.97 -25.83 23.47
CA GLY A 839 -74.40 -25.38 22.20
C GLY A 839 -75.30 -25.59 20.97
N THR A 840 -74.70 -25.45 19.78
CA THR A 840 -75.39 -25.27 18.49
C THR A 840 -75.85 -26.57 17.81
N HIS A 841 -76.05 -27.66 18.54
CA HIS A 841 -76.53 -28.91 17.94
C HIS A 841 -77.98 -28.76 17.47
N ASP A 842 -78.28 -29.27 16.28
CA ASP A 842 -79.63 -29.19 15.70
C ASP A 842 -80.60 -30.05 16.53
N GLU A 843 -81.58 -29.42 17.18
CA GLU A 843 -82.57 -30.10 18.01
C GLU A 843 -83.82 -30.45 17.18
N ASN A 844 -84.42 -31.62 17.46
CA ASN A 844 -85.59 -32.12 16.72
C ASN A 844 -86.88 -31.30 16.97
N ASP A 845 -86.95 -30.51 18.05
CA ASP A 845 -88.12 -29.69 18.42
C ASP A 845 -87.94 -28.22 18.02
N ARG A 846 -88.67 -27.80 16.98
CA ARG A 846 -88.54 -26.50 16.28
C ARG A 846 -89.38 -25.36 16.86
N ALA A 847 -89.44 -25.23 18.18
CA ALA A 847 -90.14 -24.08 18.76
C ALA A 847 -89.27 -22.82 18.72
N GLU A 848 -89.87 -21.67 18.43
CA GLU A 848 -89.18 -20.38 18.42
C GLU A 848 -88.75 -19.98 19.84
N PHE A 849 -87.61 -19.27 19.95
CA PHE A 849 -87.09 -18.74 21.20
C PHE A 849 -87.86 -17.46 21.60
N ASP A 850 -88.06 -17.25 22.90
CA ASP A 850 -88.72 -16.02 23.37
C ASP A 850 -87.78 -14.81 23.24
N ARG A 851 -88.17 -13.86 22.38
CA ARG A 851 -87.41 -12.66 22.08
C ARG A 851 -87.19 -11.78 23.32
N ALA A 852 -88.18 -11.67 24.21
CA ALA A 852 -88.07 -10.85 25.42
C ALA A 852 -87.03 -11.43 26.41
N THR A 853 -87.03 -12.76 26.57
CA THR A 853 -86.02 -13.47 27.35
C THR A 853 -84.61 -13.27 26.77
N VAL A 854 -84.44 -13.39 25.45
CA VAL A 854 -83.13 -13.19 24.80
C VAL A 854 -82.64 -11.74 24.95
N GLU A 855 -83.53 -10.75 24.84
CA GLU A 855 -83.18 -9.34 25.06
C GLU A 855 -82.68 -9.06 26.48
N ALA A 856 -83.37 -9.62 27.48
CA ALA A 856 -82.97 -9.50 28.87
C ALA A 856 -81.62 -10.20 29.14
N MET A 857 -81.35 -11.34 28.49
CA MET A 857 -80.05 -12.01 28.56
C MET A 857 -78.92 -11.15 27.95
N ILE A 858 -79.14 -10.56 26.77
CA ILE A 858 -78.14 -9.67 26.15
C ILE A 858 -77.90 -8.44 27.04
N GLY A 859 -78.96 -7.81 27.54
CA GLY A 859 -78.85 -6.65 28.44
C GLY A 859 -78.09 -6.96 29.72
N ALA A 860 -78.32 -8.12 30.33
CA ALA A 860 -77.56 -8.55 31.50
C ALA A 860 -76.08 -8.85 31.19
N ILE A 861 -75.79 -9.43 30.02
CA ILE A 861 -74.40 -9.65 29.58
C ILE A 861 -73.67 -8.32 29.33
N GLU A 862 -74.33 -7.34 28.72
CA GLU A 862 -73.78 -5.99 28.50
C GLU A 862 -73.51 -5.26 29.82
N ALA A 863 -74.46 -5.30 30.75
CA ALA A 863 -74.28 -4.71 32.08
C ALA A 863 -73.14 -5.39 32.86
N LEU A 864 -73.03 -6.72 32.72
CA LEU A 864 -71.94 -7.49 33.31
C LEU A 864 -70.59 -7.06 32.72
N ASP A 865 -70.46 -6.99 31.40
CA ASP A 865 -69.22 -6.58 30.71
C ASP A 865 -68.80 -5.15 31.08
N GLN A 866 -69.74 -4.23 31.29
CA GLN A 866 -69.42 -2.89 31.80
C GLN A 866 -68.95 -2.90 33.26
N ALA A 867 -69.47 -3.81 34.08
CA ALA A 867 -69.13 -3.88 35.50
C ALA A 867 -67.76 -4.54 35.76
N VAL A 868 -67.32 -5.46 34.89
CA VAL A 868 -66.03 -6.16 35.01
C VAL A 868 -64.99 -5.77 33.96
N GLY A 869 -65.34 -4.83 33.08
CA GLY A 869 -64.54 -4.38 31.95
C GLY A 869 -63.54 -3.27 32.25
#